data_AF-A0A1Y1IDV9-F1
#
_entry.id   AF-A0A1Y1IDV9-F1
#
_cell.length_a   1.000
_cell.length_b   1.000
_cell.length_c   1.000
_cell.angle_alpha   90.00
_cell.angle_beta   90.00
_cell.angle_gamma   90.00
#
_symmetry.space_group_name_H-M   'P 1'
#
loop_
_entity.id
_entity.type
_entity.pdbx_description
1 polymer ?
#
loop_
_entity_poly.entity_id
_entity_poly.type
_entity_poly.pdbx_seq_one_letter_code
_entity_poly.pdbx_strand_id
1 'polypeptide(L)'
;MGASTLRLGEIARYTVDGGGELPPAEDLPPLPKWLIGILNERVARGSGERARRPSEVPSRAESSARASAVLGAPDLTDLGLQQEVVEVMRGMLSSFGDNSSVFSKAELSTVAGLGVVMYHWRNGAEGRVCPYAEDGAQPHSSNNFGLLRRGTEITYVCHSQRCKTGDGCRNKRLGRLMFPVAASFSDAFPLNSDRDRLYKNRELLPLWFLRQNLSVLAGDEGGALIIDRLQTYAGRNLVFCNEKWFYYNGSIWVVDVAGRVASQICRGELNKISKAYKKETASEAEGGGSQAEEEKRPRKEKLVNFNFNAKMSQIMTTLKGYCLEPAFEEALNTNRDALPLQNGVVLLESGILVAHHPKYLWSFKLPVRWPSTGLATPLGKTGDFLRQITHTPEALAYLQRILEYGFTGHISNQVMLTMIGEGGAGKSLLLALLKRVIGPFYKDVSKDMLVTSKGQRPLGKGAANPAEAGLRGIRIAVCAESEDTDEFSEANVKRLTGEATITSRALYSDYVTFATTQLHILCSNYPPRVKTWTIALKRRLLTLVFPMRFFYPDEVGYNPDNPFHGIRDLELEDVLKAEPEKLLVFLVQGAKDWYASSKRLLDMPESSKAYMQSWEQEHDPFAAFLQQEGRMNIKAFESTRSLMEAYNNPDSLVDGVRFGDTDAPQIRNDRKFAEACKKKGLESPDKPSALRFANPGHMVRGYRGFQLNTPTKESILER
;
A
#
# COMPACT_ATOMS: atom_id res chain seq x y z
N MET A 1 34.20 48.63 26.08
CA MET A 1 35.09 48.85 24.92
C MET A 1 34.25 49.44 23.78
N GLY A 2 34.75 50.50 23.13
CA GLY A 2 34.10 51.15 21.99
C GLY A 2 34.54 50.56 20.64
N ALA A 3 33.91 51.08 19.57
CA ALA A 3 34.03 50.74 18.14
C ALA A 3 33.37 49.40 17.75
N SER A 4 32.81 49.21 16.55
CA SER A 4 32.49 50.05 15.39
C SER A 4 31.62 49.19 14.47
N THR A 5 30.76 49.82 13.67
CA THR A 5 29.92 49.18 12.65
C THR A 5 30.70 48.19 11.76
N LEU A 6 30.21 46.95 11.64
CA LEU A 6 30.74 45.92 10.75
C LEU A 6 29.70 45.48 9.71
N ARG A 7 30.15 45.36 8.45
CA ARG A 7 29.41 44.84 7.29
C ARG A 7 29.36 43.31 7.32
N LEU A 8 28.36 42.72 6.66
CA LEU A 8 28.19 41.27 6.50
C LEU A 8 29.43 40.62 5.89
N GLY A 9 30.06 39.67 6.60
CA GLY A 9 31.04 38.77 6.01
C GLY A 9 32.25 38.31 6.85
N GLU A 10 32.39 38.62 8.15
CA GLU A 10 33.56 38.18 8.92
C GLU A 10 33.26 37.41 10.22
N ILE A 11 34.14 36.43 10.50
CA ILE A 11 34.16 35.51 11.63
C ILE A 11 34.44 36.28 12.93
N ALA A 12 33.61 36.10 13.95
CA ALA A 12 33.83 36.70 15.27
C ALA A 12 35.05 36.06 15.95
N ARG A 13 36.06 36.86 16.29
CA ARG A 13 37.18 36.45 17.16
C ARG A 13 36.80 36.69 18.62
N TYR A 14 36.91 35.65 19.45
CA TYR A 14 36.79 35.75 20.90
C TYR A 14 38.20 35.88 21.50
N THR A 15 38.39 36.82 22.41
CA THR A 15 39.60 36.94 23.23
C THR A 15 39.24 36.62 24.68
N VAL A 16 39.99 35.70 25.30
CA VAL A 16 39.86 35.35 26.72
C VAL A 16 40.61 36.39 27.54
N ASP A 17 39.90 37.13 28.40
CA ASP A 17 40.56 37.98 29.40
C ASP A 17 41.28 37.07 30.41
N GLY A 18 42.62 37.10 30.39
CA GLY A 18 43.48 36.28 31.26
C GLY A 18 44.50 35.38 30.56
N GLY A 19 44.57 35.36 29.22
CA GLY A 19 45.70 34.76 28.49
C GLY A 19 45.74 33.22 28.44
N GLY A 20 44.63 32.53 28.71
CA GLY A 20 44.50 31.07 28.52
C GLY A 20 43.98 30.67 27.13
N GLU A 21 44.17 29.40 26.74
CA GLU A 21 43.60 28.81 25.53
C GLU A 21 42.06 28.79 25.56
N LEU A 22 41.43 28.99 24.40
CA LEU A 22 39.97 28.93 24.24
C LEU A 22 39.47 27.47 24.43
N PRO A 23 38.39 27.24 25.17
CA PRO A 23 37.81 25.90 25.30
C PRO A 23 37.24 25.38 23.96
N PRO A 24 37.13 24.04 23.79
CA PRO A 24 36.51 23.42 22.61
C PRO A 24 35.11 23.96 22.34
N ALA A 25 34.69 24.01 21.06
CA ALA A 25 33.41 24.60 20.66
C ALA A 25 32.17 23.91 21.29
N GLU A 26 32.33 22.65 21.71
CA GLU A 26 31.32 21.83 22.37
C GLU A 26 31.08 22.25 23.84
N ASP A 27 32.05 22.93 24.45
CA ASP A 27 32.03 23.39 25.84
C ASP A 27 31.65 24.88 25.97
N LEU A 28 31.34 25.56 24.85
CA LEU A 28 30.87 26.94 24.86
C LEU A 28 29.38 27.00 25.22
N PRO A 29 28.96 27.92 26.12
CA PRO A 29 27.55 28.06 26.46
C PRO A 29 26.74 28.51 25.23
N PRO A 30 25.48 28.03 25.09
CA PRO A 30 24.63 28.41 23.97
C PRO A 30 24.38 29.91 23.96
N LEU A 31 24.30 30.50 22.75
CA LEU A 31 24.08 31.94 22.60
C LEU A 31 22.78 32.37 23.32
N PRO A 32 22.79 33.50 24.05
CA PRO A 32 21.61 34.00 24.74
C PRO A 32 20.43 34.19 23.77
N LYS A 33 19.24 33.76 24.17
CA LYS A 33 18.01 33.82 23.34
C LYS A 33 17.72 35.20 22.75
N TRP A 34 18.05 36.28 23.48
CA TRP A 34 17.84 37.65 23.01
C TRP A 34 18.74 38.00 21.80
N LEU A 35 19.97 37.48 21.75
CA LEU A 35 20.91 37.71 20.67
C LEU A 35 20.52 36.91 19.42
N ILE A 36 20.04 35.68 19.60
CA ILE A 36 19.44 34.86 18.52
C ILE A 36 18.24 35.59 17.91
N GLY A 37 17.40 36.21 18.74
CA GLY A 37 16.26 37.03 18.28
C GLY A 37 16.69 38.21 17.40
N ILE A 38 17.74 38.94 17.79
CA ILE A 38 18.27 40.08 17.01
C ILE A 38 18.87 39.63 15.66
N LEU A 39 19.58 38.50 15.65
CA LEU A 39 20.16 37.94 14.43
C LEU A 39 19.07 37.50 13.45
N ASN A 40 18.02 36.84 13.95
CA ASN A 40 16.90 36.38 13.13
C ASN A 40 16.03 37.55 12.61
N GLU A 41 15.81 38.59 13.43
CA GLU A 41 15.09 39.79 12.97
C GLU A 41 15.83 40.55 11.86
N ARG A 42 17.17 40.56 11.88
CA ARG A 42 17.97 41.22 10.82
C ARG A 42 17.94 40.45 9.50
N VAL A 43 17.87 39.11 9.55
CA VAL A 43 17.68 38.28 8.34
C VAL A 43 16.31 38.52 7.72
N ALA A 44 15.26 38.66 8.54
CA ALA A 44 13.91 38.96 8.07
C ALA A 44 13.74 40.38 7.47
N ARG A 45 14.53 41.37 7.94
CA ARG A 45 14.48 42.76 7.43
C ARG A 45 15.29 43.00 6.14
N GLY A 46 16.10 42.02 5.70
CA GLY A 46 16.93 42.11 4.48
C GLY A 46 16.21 41.79 3.17
N SER A 47 15.01 41.19 3.23
CA SER A 47 14.19 40.85 2.06
C SER A 47 12.86 41.62 2.08
N GLY A 48 12.91 42.91 1.77
CA GLY A 48 11.72 43.76 1.62
C GLY A 48 11.47 44.14 0.16
N GLU A 49 10.52 43.48 -0.50
CA GLU A 49 9.81 44.05 -1.66
C GLU A 49 8.73 45.04 -1.15
N ARG A 50 8.74 46.26 -1.71
CA ARG A 50 7.83 47.37 -1.35
C ARG A 50 6.41 47.14 -1.86
N ALA A 51 5.44 47.33 -0.98
CA ALA A 51 4.00 47.32 -1.28
C ALA A 51 3.54 48.54 -2.11
N ARG A 52 2.69 48.30 -3.12
CA ARG A 52 1.75 49.26 -3.71
C ARG A 52 0.35 48.64 -3.81
N ARG A 53 -0.66 49.48 -3.54
CA ARG A 53 -2.11 49.18 -3.42
C ARG A 53 -2.79 48.81 -4.76
N PRO A 54 -4.01 48.21 -4.73
CA PRO A 54 -4.53 47.38 -5.81
C PRO A 54 -5.42 48.15 -6.81
N SER A 55 -5.38 47.72 -8.07
CA SER A 55 -6.41 47.98 -9.07
C SER A 55 -6.79 46.66 -9.76
N GLU A 56 -8.10 46.43 -9.88
CA GLU A 56 -8.77 45.21 -10.35
C GLU A 56 -8.50 44.88 -11.83
N VAL A 57 -8.58 43.57 -12.16
CA VAL A 57 -9.01 42.87 -13.41
C VAL A 57 -8.31 41.49 -13.50
N PRO A 58 -8.97 40.41 -13.97
CA PRO A 58 -8.83 39.07 -13.41
C PRO A 58 -7.69 38.24 -14.03
N SER A 59 -6.89 37.62 -13.17
CA SER A 59 -5.80 36.73 -13.60
C SER A 59 -6.29 35.31 -13.84
N ARG A 60 -6.17 34.85 -15.09
CA ARG A 60 -6.00 33.43 -15.45
C ARG A 60 -4.91 32.81 -14.57
N ALA A 61 -5.30 31.86 -13.73
CA ALA A 61 -4.37 31.05 -12.94
C ALA A 61 -3.72 29.97 -13.82
N GLU A 62 -2.74 30.39 -14.61
CA GLU A 62 -1.74 29.50 -15.22
C GLU A 62 -0.34 30.10 -14.99
N SER A 63 0.19 29.98 -13.76
CA SER A 63 1.64 29.93 -13.53
C SER A 63 1.98 29.82 -12.03
N SER A 64 2.22 28.61 -11.54
CA SER A 64 3.27 28.41 -10.52
C SER A 64 4.05 27.09 -10.69
N ALA A 65 3.83 26.34 -11.77
CA ALA A 65 4.57 25.10 -12.07
C ALA A 65 5.90 25.33 -12.83
N ARG A 66 6.43 26.55 -12.87
CA ARG A 66 7.64 26.89 -13.66
C ARG A 66 8.89 27.25 -12.86
N ALA A 67 8.90 27.04 -11.54
CA ALA A 67 10.08 27.28 -10.71
C ALA A 67 10.74 25.95 -10.26
N SER A 68 11.99 25.76 -10.70
CA SER A 68 12.99 24.77 -10.27
C SER A 68 12.69 23.26 -10.45
N ALA A 69 12.84 22.77 -11.69
CA ALA A 69 13.37 21.43 -11.90
C ALA A 69 14.91 21.47 -11.71
N VAL A 70 15.35 21.62 -10.46
CA VAL A 70 16.71 21.27 -10.06
C VAL A 70 16.71 19.75 -9.91
N LEU A 71 17.68 19.07 -10.51
CA LEU A 71 18.00 17.66 -10.25
C LEU A 71 18.33 17.49 -8.75
N GLY A 72 17.30 17.47 -7.90
CA GLY A 72 17.44 17.19 -6.47
C GLY A 72 17.90 15.76 -6.27
N ALA A 73 18.59 15.52 -5.17
CA ALA A 73 18.98 14.19 -4.72
C ALA A 73 17.90 13.68 -3.73
N PRO A 74 16.83 12.99 -4.19
CA PRO A 74 15.73 12.59 -3.32
C PRO A 74 16.19 11.66 -2.20
N ASP A 75 17.25 10.89 -2.47
CA ASP A 75 17.98 10.00 -1.57
C ASP A 75 18.79 10.72 -0.47
N LEU A 76 18.89 12.04 -0.50
CA LEU A 76 19.42 12.83 0.63
C LEU A 76 18.31 13.43 1.49
N THR A 77 17.11 13.59 0.94
CA THR A 77 15.95 14.17 1.65
C THR A 77 15.05 13.10 2.27
N ASP A 78 15.05 11.89 1.71
CA ASP A 78 14.26 10.75 2.14
C ASP A 78 15.20 9.63 2.64
N LEU A 79 15.22 9.44 3.96
CA LEU A 79 16.05 8.43 4.61
C LEU A 79 15.63 7.00 4.27
N GLY A 80 14.35 6.75 4.00
CA GLY A 80 13.86 5.44 3.58
C GLY A 80 14.40 5.09 2.19
N LEU A 81 14.27 6.02 1.25
CA LEU A 81 14.86 5.87 -0.08
C LEU A 81 16.39 5.74 -0.03
N GLN A 82 17.06 6.48 0.87
CA GLN A 82 18.51 6.34 1.05
C GLN A 82 18.90 4.91 1.46
N GLN A 83 18.15 4.31 2.38
CA GLN A 83 18.39 2.94 2.84
C GLN A 83 18.20 1.94 1.69
N GLU A 84 17.12 2.05 0.92
CA GLU A 84 16.89 1.21 -0.26
C GLU A 84 18.04 1.32 -1.28
N VAL A 85 18.53 2.54 -1.53
CA VAL A 85 19.69 2.75 -2.43
C VAL A 85 20.95 2.10 -1.88
N VAL A 86 21.21 2.21 -0.58
CA VAL A 86 22.38 1.58 0.08
C VAL A 86 22.30 0.06 -0.02
N GLU A 87 21.12 -0.55 0.14
CA GLU A 87 20.93 -1.99 -0.02
C GLU A 87 21.21 -2.46 -1.46
N VAL A 88 20.72 -1.71 -2.45
CA VAL A 88 21.02 -2.00 -3.87
C VAL A 88 22.52 -1.89 -4.14
N MET A 89 23.19 -0.86 -3.62
CA MET A 89 24.64 -0.69 -3.74
C MET A 89 25.41 -1.82 -3.05
N ARG A 90 24.95 -2.29 -1.90
CA ARG A 90 25.53 -3.45 -1.21
C ARG A 90 25.45 -4.70 -2.07
N GLY A 91 24.30 -4.98 -2.69
CA GLY A 91 24.15 -6.10 -3.62
C GLY A 91 25.12 -6.02 -4.81
N MET A 92 25.35 -4.80 -5.33
CA MET A 92 26.37 -4.59 -6.36
C MET A 92 27.78 -4.90 -5.85
N LEU A 93 28.17 -4.40 -4.67
CA LEU A 93 29.47 -4.71 -4.08
C LEU A 93 29.66 -6.21 -3.84
N SER A 94 28.63 -6.90 -3.34
CA SER A 94 28.62 -8.35 -3.13
C SER A 94 28.86 -9.13 -4.44
N SER A 95 28.29 -8.67 -5.56
CA SER A 95 28.53 -9.29 -6.88
C SER A 95 29.99 -9.17 -7.35
N PHE A 96 30.73 -8.19 -6.82
CA PHE A 96 32.17 -8.01 -7.03
C PHE A 96 33.03 -8.61 -5.90
N GLY A 97 32.42 -9.36 -4.97
CA GLY A 97 33.11 -10.07 -3.89
C GLY A 97 33.33 -9.26 -2.60
N ASP A 98 32.79 -8.04 -2.49
CA ASP A 98 32.87 -7.24 -1.26
C ASP A 98 31.60 -7.38 -0.42
N ASN A 99 31.70 -8.14 0.67
CA ASN A 99 30.61 -8.38 1.63
C ASN A 99 30.87 -7.73 3.00
N SER A 100 32.04 -7.13 3.21
CA SER A 100 32.47 -6.63 4.53
C SER A 100 32.27 -5.13 4.69
N SER A 101 32.22 -4.39 3.57
CA SER A 101 32.16 -2.94 3.60
C SER A 101 30.84 -2.38 4.17
N VAL A 102 30.96 -1.30 4.93
CA VAL A 102 29.84 -0.65 5.64
C VAL A 102 29.66 0.77 5.12
N PHE A 103 28.39 1.12 4.85
CA PHE A 103 28.00 2.47 4.49
C PHE A 103 28.26 3.44 5.65
N SER A 104 28.84 4.61 5.36
CA SER A 104 29.19 5.63 6.35
C SER A 104 28.34 6.88 6.25
N LYS A 105 28.24 7.49 5.08
CA LYS A 105 27.45 8.72 4.84
C LYS A 105 27.23 8.94 3.35
N ALA A 106 26.23 9.74 2.99
CA ALA A 106 26.01 10.21 1.63
C ALA A 106 26.00 11.75 1.58
N GLU A 107 26.60 12.33 0.54
CA GLU A 107 26.64 13.79 0.36
C GLU A 107 26.67 14.18 -1.12
N LEU A 108 26.23 15.40 -1.44
CA LEU A 108 26.36 15.95 -2.79
C LEU A 108 27.83 16.08 -3.18
N SER A 109 28.19 15.61 -4.37
CA SER A 109 29.53 15.79 -4.91
C SER A 109 29.67 17.16 -5.56
N THR A 110 30.59 17.98 -5.05
CA THR A 110 30.89 19.30 -5.63
C THR A 110 31.79 19.23 -6.86
N VAL A 111 32.47 18.09 -7.07
CA VAL A 111 33.49 17.91 -8.12
C VAL A 111 32.94 17.13 -9.32
N ALA A 112 31.94 16.26 -9.12
CA ALA A 112 31.45 15.35 -10.15
C ALA A 112 30.25 15.86 -10.97
N GLY A 113 29.82 17.11 -10.77
CA GLY A 113 28.71 17.75 -11.48
C GLY A 113 27.43 17.87 -10.65
N LEU A 114 26.45 18.60 -11.19
CA LEU A 114 25.17 18.88 -10.51
C LEU A 114 24.33 17.61 -10.30
N GLY A 115 23.75 17.47 -9.11
CA GLY A 115 22.84 16.35 -8.76
C GLY A 115 23.53 15.00 -8.54
N VAL A 116 24.87 14.96 -8.51
CA VAL A 116 25.64 13.74 -8.25
C VAL A 116 25.82 13.54 -6.76
N VAL A 117 25.57 12.31 -6.28
CA VAL A 117 25.69 11.97 -4.86
C VAL A 117 26.83 10.98 -4.66
N MET A 118 27.68 11.26 -3.67
CA MET A 118 28.77 10.39 -3.24
C MET A 118 28.34 9.62 -2.00
N TYR A 119 28.27 8.30 -2.12
CA TYR A 119 28.08 7.38 -1.00
C TYR A 119 29.44 6.91 -0.51
N HIS A 120 29.78 7.22 0.74
CA HIS A 120 31.05 6.86 1.35
C HIS A 120 30.93 5.53 2.08
N TRP A 121 31.88 4.63 1.82
CA TRP A 121 31.96 3.30 2.39
C TRP A 121 33.30 3.09 3.10
N ARG A 122 33.26 2.35 4.21
CA ARG A 122 34.44 1.95 4.99
C ARG A 122 34.63 0.44 4.86
N ASN A 123 35.88 0.00 4.78
CA ASN A 123 36.20 -1.41 4.70
C ASN A 123 35.83 -2.11 6.03
N GLY A 124 35.33 -3.34 5.94
CA GLY A 124 35.18 -4.22 7.11
C GLY A 124 36.50 -4.85 7.56
N ALA A 125 36.45 -5.67 8.61
CA ALA A 125 37.61 -6.31 9.21
C ALA A 125 38.37 -7.26 8.26
N GLU A 126 37.67 -7.86 7.30
CA GLU A 126 38.22 -8.80 6.31
C GLU A 126 38.86 -8.10 5.10
N GLY A 127 38.86 -6.76 5.07
CA GLY A 127 39.29 -5.97 3.91
C GLY A 127 38.25 -5.95 2.78
N ARG A 128 38.52 -5.18 1.73
CA ARG A 128 37.63 -5.05 0.57
C ARG A 128 38.23 -5.67 -0.69
N VAL A 129 37.38 -6.14 -1.60
CA VAL A 129 37.75 -6.45 -2.98
C VAL A 129 37.54 -5.19 -3.83
N CYS A 130 38.57 -4.76 -4.55
CA CYS A 130 38.51 -3.55 -5.35
C CYS A 130 38.29 -3.87 -6.83
N PRO A 131 37.24 -3.32 -7.48
CA PRO A 131 36.98 -3.49 -8.90
C PRO A 131 38.06 -2.99 -9.87
N TYR A 132 39.08 -2.27 -9.36
CA TYR A 132 40.24 -1.84 -10.14
C TYR A 132 41.46 -2.77 -9.99
N ALA A 133 41.42 -3.73 -9.07
CA ALA A 133 42.52 -4.64 -8.83
C ALA A 133 42.55 -5.73 -9.91
N GLU A 134 43.74 -6.04 -10.42
CA GLU A 134 43.98 -7.24 -11.25
C GLU A 134 44.04 -8.49 -10.35
N ASP A 135 43.75 -9.66 -10.94
CA ASP A 135 43.78 -10.94 -10.20
C ASP A 135 45.15 -11.16 -9.55
N GLY A 136 45.16 -11.32 -8.22
CA GLY A 136 46.39 -11.51 -7.42
C GLY A 136 47.03 -10.24 -6.87
N ALA A 137 46.41 -9.06 -7.01
CA ALA A 137 46.93 -7.81 -6.45
C ALA A 137 46.84 -7.75 -4.90
N GLN A 138 47.84 -7.12 -4.26
CA GLN A 138 47.85 -6.92 -2.81
C GLN A 138 46.68 -6.03 -2.32
N PRO A 139 46.17 -6.26 -1.09
CA PRO A 139 45.09 -5.48 -0.51
C PRO A 139 45.42 -3.98 -0.45
N HIS A 140 44.42 -3.13 -0.74
CA HIS A 140 44.60 -1.68 -0.74
C HIS A 140 44.86 -1.12 0.67
N SER A 141 45.77 -0.16 0.78
CA SER A 141 46.05 0.60 2.01
C SER A 141 44.96 1.63 2.39
N SER A 142 43.92 1.80 1.58
CA SER A 142 42.87 2.79 1.80
C SER A 142 41.72 2.17 2.59
N ASN A 143 41.38 2.76 3.73
CA ASN A 143 40.30 2.29 4.61
C ASN A 143 38.89 2.69 4.14
N ASN A 144 38.79 3.50 3.09
CA ASN A 144 37.53 3.97 2.53
C ASN A 144 37.54 4.01 0.99
N PHE A 145 36.34 4.09 0.43
CA PHE A 145 36.05 4.29 -1.00
C PHE A 145 34.67 4.96 -1.16
N GLY A 146 34.36 5.38 -2.39
CA GLY A 146 33.09 6.00 -2.72
C GLY A 146 32.33 5.24 -3.80
N LEU A 147 31.00 5.27 -3.74
CA LEU A 147 30.11 4.92 -4.84
C LEU A 147 29.40 6.17 -5.32
N LEU A 148 29.66 6.55 -6.58
CA LEU A 148 29.14 7.75 -7.19
C LEU A 148 27.83 7.43 -7.90
N ARG A 149 26.73 8.03 -7.43
CA ARG A 149 25.42 7.94 -8.07
C ARG A 149 25.20 9.15 -8.97
N ARG A 150 24.99 8.90 -10.25
CA ARG A 150 24.57 9.92 -11.22
C ARG A 150 23.30 9.43 -11.93
N GLY A 151 22.15 10.04 -11.63
CA GLY A 151 20.86 9.47 -12.01
C GLY A 151 20.68 8.08 -11.39
N THR A 152 20.44 7.07 -12.21
CA THR A 152 20.40 5.66 -11.76
C THR A 152 21.75 4.96 -11.86
N GLU A 153 22.77 5.56 -12.47
CA GLU A 153 24.08 4.92 -12.68
C GLU A 153 24.96 4.96 -11.43
N ILE A 154 25.56 3.81 -11.09
CA ILE A 154 26.49 3.67 -9.97
C ILE A 154 27.91 3.39 -10.50
N THR A 155 28.84 4.24 -10.08
CA THR A 155 30.25 4.15 -10.44
C THR A 155 31.10 3.98 -9.17
N TYR A 156 32.03 3.02 -9.19
CA TYR A 156 32.97 2.82 -8.10
C TYR A 156 34.11 3.85 -8.14
N VAL A 157 34.47 4.43 -7.01
CA VAL A 157 35.54 5.41 -6.87
C VAL A 157 36.51 4.97 -5.78
N CYS A 158 37.73 4.60 -6.16
CA CYS A 158 38.76 4.21 -5.21
C CYS A 158 39.59 5.43 -4.81
N HIS A 159 39.84 5.57 -3.50
CA HIS A 159 40.69 6.65 -2.99
C HIS A 159 42.17 6.27 -2.85
N SER A 160 42.53 5.00 -3.11
CA SER A 160 43.93 4.55 -3.09
C SER A 160 44.74 5.21 -4.20
N GLN A 161 45.91 5.76 -3.87
CA GLN A 161 46.80 6.40 -4.84
C GLN A 161 47.24 5.45 -5.96
N ARG A 162 47.41 4.15 -5.67
CA ARG A 162 47.74 3.13 -6.68
C ARG A 162 46.69 3.02 -7.79
N CYS A 163 45.40 3.20 -7.45
CA CYS A 163 44.31 3.12 -8.44
C CYS A 163 44.16 4.41 -9.25
N LYS A 164 44.80 5.51 -8.86
CA LYS A 164 44.71 6.80 -9.55
C LYS A 164 45.72 6.97 -10.69
N THR A 165 46.73 6.11 -10.78
CA THR A 165 47.89 6.30 -11.68
C THR A 165 48.03 5.23 -12.77
N GLY A 166 47.15 4.21 -12.83
CA GLY A 166 47.19 3.17 -13.86
C GLY A 166 46.35 3.51 -15.10
N ASP A 167 46.63 2.90 -16.26
CA ASP A 167 45.86 3.07 -17.51
C ASP A 167 44.35 2.72 -17.37
N GLY A 168 43.99 1.97 -16.32
CA GLY A 168 42.62 1.66 -15.91
C GLY A 168 41.91 2.76 -15.10
N CYS A 169 42.46 3.98 -15.02
CA CYS A 169 41.94 5.13 -14.24
C CYS A 169 40.64 5.75 -14.82
N ARG A 170 39.73 4.90 -15.29
CA ARG A 170 38.39 5.27 -15.74
C ARG A 170 37.40 4.78 -14.70
N ASN A 171 36.58 5.70 -14.19
CA ASN A 171 35.34 5.43 -13.48
C ASN A 171 34.72 4.06 -13.82
N LYS A 172 34.92 3.05 -12.96
CA LYS A 172 34.37 1.70 -13.18
C LYS A 172 32.88 1.73 -12.89
N ARG A 173 32.07 1.55 -13.94
CA ARG A 173 30.63 1.37 -13.80
C ARG A 173 30.35 0.03 -13.12
N LEU A 174 29.70 0.05 -11.96
CA LEU A 174 29.26 -1.16 -11.27
C LEU A 174 27.92 -1.65 -11.81
N GLY A 175 27.02 -0.73 -12.11
CA GLY A 175 25.68 -1.06 -12.55
C GLY A 175 24.73 0.13 -12.47
N ARG A 176 23.45 -0.18 -12.35
CA ARG A 176 22.37 0.81 -12.24
C ARG A 176 21.40 0.42 -11.15
N LEU A 177 20.78 1.41 -10.53
CA LEU A 177 19.59 1.19 -9.72
C LEU A 177 18.51 0.51 -10.59
N MET A 178 17.89 -0.50 -10.01
CA MET A 178 16.82 -1.29 -10.62
C MET A 178 15.46 -0.81 -10.10
N PHE A 179 14.37 -1.23 -10.74
CA PHE A 179 13.04 -0.98 -10.19
C PHE A 179 12.84 -1.76 -8.86
N PRO A 180 12.06 -1.22 -7.89
CA PRO A 180 11.31 0.04 -7.95
C PRO A 180 12.15 1.29 -7.67
N VAL A 181 13.32 1.16 -7.02
CA VAL A 181 14.15 2.26 -6.53
C VAL A 181 14.53 3.27 -7.63
N ALA A 182 14.85 2.78 -8.83
CA ALA A 182 15.19 3.59 -9.99
C ALA A 182 14.10 4.63 -10.36
N ALA A 183 12.83 4.29 -10.13
CA ALA A 183 11.70 5.13 -10.48
C ALA A 183 11.62 6.41 -9.63
N SER A 184 12.19 6.39 -8.42
CA SER A 184 12.26 7.55 -7.52
C SER A 184 13.18 8.67 -8.03
N PHE A 185 14.08 8.34 -8.95
CA PHE A 185 14.99 9.30 -9.59
C PHE A 185 14.50 9.77 -10.97
N SER A 186 13.33 9.30 -11.39
CA SER A 186 12.75 9.72 -12.67
C SER A 186 12.09 11.07 -12.53
N ASP A 187 12.09 11.87 -13.59
CA ASP A 187 11.24 13.05 -13.62
C ASP A 187 9.76 12.66 -13.85
N ALA A 188 8.85 13.50 -13.35
CA ALA A 188 7.41 13.27 -13.43
C ALA A 188 6.83 13.43 -14.85
N PHE A 189 7.65 13.79 -15.84
CA PHE A 189 7.21 14.04 -17.20
C PHE A 189 7.21 12.74 -18.01
N PRO A 190 6.39 12.59 -19.05
CA PRO A 190 6.55 11.49 -20.01
C PRO A 190 7.75 11.72 -20.93
N LEU A 191 8.29 10.65 -21.52
CA LEU A 191 9.20 10.78 -22.65
C LEU A 191 8.46 11.42 -23.84
N ASN A 192 9.22 12.08 -24.70
CA ASN A 192 8.81 12.85 -25.87
C ASN A 192 7.91 14.06 -25.56
N SER A 193 7.85 14.51 -24.30
CA SER A 193 7.27 15.81 -23.94
C SER A 193 8.15 16.98 -24.40
N ASP A 194 7.66 18.22 -24.27
CA ASP A 194 8.41 19.44 -24.63
C ASP A 194 9.52 19.74 -23.60
N ARG A 195 10.52 18.85 -23.55
CA ARG A 195 11.70 18.94 -22.69
C ARG A 195 12.89 19.52 -23.42
N ASP A 196 12.71 20.63 -24.13
CA ASP A 196 13.76 21.25 -24.96
C ASP A 196 15.07 21.55 -24.20
N ARG A 197 15.03 21.62 -22.87
CA ARG A 197 16.20 21.81 -21.99
C ARG A 197 17.12 20.60 -21.90
N LEU A 198 16.61 19.36 -22.00
CA LEU A 198 17.43 18.16 -21.85
C LEU A 198 18.37 17.93 -23.04
N TYR A 199 17.95 18.30 -24.25
CA TYR A 199 18.74 18.12 -25.48
C TYR A 199 19.96 19.05 -25.57
N LYS A 200 19.92 20.14 -24.81
CA LYS A 200 21.00 21.13 -24.70
C LYS A 200 21.88 20.91 -23.48
N ASN A 201 21.54 19.98 -22.60
CA ASN A 201 22.38 19.67 -21.45
C ASN A 201 23.61 18.90 -21.92
N ARG A 202 24.77 19.57 -21.94
CA ARG A 202 26.04 19.01 -22.42
C ARG A 202 26.77 18.15 -21.38
N GLU A 203 26.36 18.22 -20.11
CA GLU A 203 26.78 17.22 -19.11
C GLU A 203 26.10 15.86 -19.39
N LEU A 204 24.82 15.91 -19.80
CA LEU A 204 24.02 14.74 -20.12
C LEU A 204 24.41 14.12 -21.48
N LEU A 205 24.38 14.94 -22.54
CA LEU A 205 24.66 14.57 -23.92
C LEU A 205 25.80 15.44 -24.48
N PRO A 206 27.07 15.10 -24.17
CA PRO A 206 28.22 15.79 -24.74
C PRO A 206 28.24 15.73 -26.28
N LEU A 207 28.76 16.76 -26.93
CA LEU A 207 28.81 16.81 -28.39
C LEU A 207 29.60 15.65 -28.99
N TRP A 208 30.73 15.24 -28.38
CA TRP A 208 31.51 14.08 -28.84
C TRP A 208 30.69 12.79 -28.81
N PHE A 209 29.83 12.61 -27.79
CA PHE A 209 28.99 11.44 -27.64
C PHE A 209 27.89 11.43 -28.71
N LEU A 210 27.24 12.58 -28.92
CA LEU A 210 26.23 12.72 -29.98
C LEU A 210 26.82 12.53 -31.36
N ARG A 211 28.01 13.09 -31.61
CA ARG A 211 28.77 12.94 -32.85
C ARG A 211 29.02 11.47 -33.18
N GLN A 212 29.48 10.70 -32.20
CA GLN A 212 29.74 9.28 -32.36
C GLN A 212 28.44 8.50 -32.60
N ASN A 213 27.37 8.77 -31.83
CA ASN A 213 26.19 7.90 -31.77
C ASN A 213 25.03 8.30 -32.72
N LEU A 214 25.03 9.53 -33.25
CA LEU A 214 24.10 9.95 -34.32
C LEU A 214 24.65 9.63 -35.72
N SER A 215 25.92 9.27 -35.82
CA SER A 215 26.57 8.88 -37.08
C SER A 215 25.97 7.58 -37.63
N VAL A 216 25.80 7.48 -38.95
CA VAL A 216 25.40 6.23 -39.61
C VAL A 216 26.39 5.09 -39.34
N LEU A 217 27.65 5.41 -39.03
CA LEU A 217 28.68 4.43 -38.66
C LEU A 217 28.42 3.75 -37.31
N ALA A 218 27.63 4.37 -36.43
CA ALA A 218 27.28 3.79 -35.13
C ALA A 218 26.30 2.61 -35.22
N GLY A 219 25.88 2.25 -36.44
CA GLY A 219 24.93 1.17 -36.63
C GLY A 219 23.62 1.46 -35.91
N ASP A 220 23.02 0.42 -35.37
CA ASP A 220 21.79 0.39 -34.59
C ASP A 220 22.01 0.69 -33.10
N GLU A 221 23.22 0.44 -32.58
CA GLU A 221 23.58 0.74 -31.19
C GLU A 221 23.56 2.25 -30.87
N GLY A 222 23.96 3.11 -31.81
CA GLY A 222 24.07 4.55 -31.54
C GLY A 222 22.77 5.19 -31.04
N GLY A 223 21.65 4.95 -31.74
CA GLY A 223 20.34 5.45 -31.32
C GLY A 223 19.89 4.85 -29.99
N ALA A 224 20.16 3.56 -29.77
CA ALA A 224 19.82 2.88 -28.52
C ALA A 224 20.60 3.45 -27.33
N LEU A 225 21.90 3.70 -27.47
CA LEU A 225 22.76 4.30 -26.46
C LEU A 225 22.34 5.73 -26.09
N ILE A 226 21.85 6.51 -27.05
CA ILE A 226 21.35 7.86 -26.78
C ILE A 226 20.11 7.81 -25.88
N ILE A 227 19.14 6.95 -26.20
CA ILE A 227 17.92 6.76 -25.39
C ILE A 227 18.26 6.18 -24.01
N ASP A 228 19.12 5.17 -23.97
CA ASP A 228 19.60 4.55 -22.75
C ASP A 228 20.25 5.56 -21.79
N ARG A 229 21.11 6.42 -22.33
CA ARG A 229 21.76 7.50 -21.58
C ARG A 229 20.76 8.53 -21.09
N LEU A 230 19.80 8.93 -21.94
CA LEU A 230 18.73 9.85 -21.55
C LEU A 230 17.94 9.29 -20.36
N GLN A 231 17.51 8.03 -20.42
CA GLN A 231 16.75 7.39 -19.34
C GLN A 231 17.56 7.20 -18.06
N THR A 232 18.86 6.89 -18.17
CA THR A 232 19.75 6.72 -17.02
C THR A 232 19.82 7.96 -16.13
N TYR A 233 19.73 9.15 -16.72
CA TYR A 233 19.96 10.40 -16.01
C TYR A 233 18.71 11.26 -15.81
N ALA A 234 17.72 11.20 -16.71
CA ALA A 234 16.46 11.93 -16.57
C ALA A 234 15.35 11.08 -15.93
N GLY A 235 15.49 9.76 -15.93
CA GLY A 235 14.48 8.84 -15.42
C GLY A 235 14.10 7.72 -16.38
N ARG A 236 13.86 6.53 -15.83
CA ARG A 236 13.34 5.40 -16.59
C ARG A 236 11.84 5.56 -16.74
N ASN A 237 11.45 5.94 -17.94
CA ASN A 237 10.06 6.16 -18.35
C ASN A 237 9.64 5.20 -19.47
N LEU A 238 10.54 4.32 -19.91
CA LEU A 238 10.32 3.24 -20.86
C LEU A 238 10.98 1.97 -20.33
N VAL A 239 10.20 0.89 -20.24
CA VAL A 239 10.61 -0.40 -19.67
C VAL A 239 10.20 -1.52 -20.61
N PHE A 240 11.01 -2.56 -20.70
CA PHE A 240 10.70 -3.79 -21.41
C PHE A 240 10.65 -4.94 -20.41
N CYS A 241 9.55 -5.69 -20.38
CA CYS A 241 9.32 -6.77 -19.43
C CYS A 241 8.38 -7.81 -20.07
N ASN A 242 8.68 -9.10 -19.94
CA ASN A 242 7.84 -10.20 -20.45
C ASN A 242 7.39 -10.04 -21.91
N GLU A 243 8.33 -9.70 -22.81
CA GLU A 243 8.08 -9.41 -24.23
C GLU A 243 7.10 -8.25 -24.53
N LYS A 244 6.83 -7.38 -23.54
CA LYS A 244 5.97 -6.20 -23.68
C LYS A 244 6.74 -4.93 -23.36
N TRP A 245 6.37 -3.84 -24.02
CA TRP A 245 6.83 -2.51 -23.65
C TRP A 245 5.88 -1.87 -22.63
N PHE A 246 6.44 -1.09 -21.72
CA PHE A 246 5.71 -0.26 -20.78
C PHE A 246 6.27 1.15 -20.85
N TYR A 247 5.41 2.14 -20.93
CA TYR A 247 5.81 3.54 -20.95
C TYR A 247 5.01 4.36 -19.96
N TYR A 248 5.63 5.38 -19.39
CA TYR A 248 4.97 6.32 -18.51
C TYR A 248 4.34 7.46 -19.30
N ASN A 249 3.03 7.68 -19.15
CA ASN A 249 2.29 8.68 -19.91
C ASN A 249 2.17 10.06 -19.23
N GLY A 250 2.87 10.28 -18.11
CA GLY A 250 2.73 11.48 -17.29
C GLY A 250 1.75 11.33 -16.13
N SER A 251 1.05 10.19 -16.03
CA SER A 251 0.23 9.85 -14.86
C SER A 251 0.45 8.42 -14.38
N ILE A 252 0.43 7.47 -15.31
CA ILE A 252 0.49 6.02 -15.07
C ILE A 252 1.39 5.31 -16.08
N TRP A 253 1.75 4.08 -15.76
CA TRP A 253 2.40 3.14 -16.66
C TRP A 253 1.37 2.47 -17.56
N VAL A 254 1.62 2.51 -18.87
CA VAL A 254 0.75 1.94 -19.89
C VAL A 254 1.49 0.83 -20.62
N VAL A 255 0.83 -0.31 -20.81
CA VAL A 255 1.36 -1.43 -21.58
C VAL A 255 1.18 -1.19 -23.09
N ASP A 256 2.23 -1.46 -23.85
CA ASP A 256 2.29 -1.42 -25.30
C ASP A 256 2.80 -2.78 -25.82
N VAL A 257 1.88 -3.72 -25.98
CA VAL A 257 2.17 -5.11 -26.38
C VAL A 257 2.87 -5.15 -27.74
N ALA A 258 2.51 -4.26 -28.67
CA ALA A 258 3.08 -4.24 -30.02
C ALA A 258 4.35 -3.37 -30.14
N GLY A 259 4.73 -2.63 -29.09
CA GLY A 259 5.87 -1.71 -29.08
C GLY A 259 5.73 -0.53 -30.05
N ARG A 260 4.53 -0.24 -30.57
CA ARG A 260 4.31 0.80 -31.59
C ARG A 260 4.45 2.20 -30.99
N VAL A 261 3.85 2.41 -29.82
CA VAL A 261 3.90 3.69 -29.10
C VAL A 261 5.30 3.92 -28.54
N ALA A 262 5.92 2.88 -27.96
CA ALA A 262 7.32 2.92 -27.53
C ALA A 262 8.26 3.35 -28.69
N SER A 263 8.09 2.77 -29.88
CA SER A 263 8.86 3.13 -31.07
C SER A 263 8.63 4.58 -31.51
N GLN A 264 7.38 5.07 -31.46
CA GLN A 264 7.05 6.47 -31.77
C GLN A 264 7.69 7.45 -30.77
N ILE A 265 7.65 7.13 -29.47
CA ILE A 265 8.27 7.92 -28.40
C ILE A 265 9.79 8.02 -28.64
N CYS A 266 10.48 6.89 -28.83
CA CYS A 266 11.92 6.86 -29.10
C CYS A 266 12.30 7.62 -30.37
N ARG A 267 11.50 7.47 -31.44
CA ARG A 267 11.71 8.21 -32.70
C ARG A 267 11.60 9.72 -32.47
N GLY A 268 10.59 10.17 -31.74
CA GLY A 268 10.39 11.58 -31.41
C GLY A 268 11.60 12.16 -30.67
N GLU A 269 12.07 11.46 -29.64
CA GLU A 269 13.25 11.84 -28.85
C GLU A 269 14.52 11.95 -29.71
N LEU A 270 14.82 10.90 -30.48
CA LEU A 270 16.01 10.89 -31.35
C LEU A 270 15.99 12.00 -32.40
N ASN A 271 14.82 12.30 -32.97
CA ASN A 271 14.64 13.39 -33.91
C ASN A 271 14.86 14.77 -33.26
N LYS A 272 14.34 15.00 -32.05
CA LYS A 272 14.56 16.24 -31.29
C LYS A 272 16.05 16.43 -30.97
N ILE A 273 16.74 15.37 -30.51
CA ILE A 273 18.18 15.38 -30.23
C ILE A 273 18.99 15.64 -31.50
N SER A 274 18.69 14.94 -32.60
CA SER A 274 19.36 15.13 -33.89
C SER A 274 19.20 16.57 -34.41
N LYS A 275 18.00 17.15 -34.26
CA LYS A 275 17.74 18.54 -34.64
C LYS A 275 18.53 19.54 -33.78
N ALA A 276 18.58 19.32 -32.45
CA ALA A 276 19.36 20.16 -31.54
C ALA A 276 20.86 20.10 -31.86
N TYR A 277 21.41 18.91 -32.10
CA TYR A 277 22.81 18.71 -32.49
C TYR A 277 23.17 19.43 -33.80
N LYS A 278 22.31 19.30 -34.83
CA LYS A 278 22.51 20.00 -36.11
C LYS A 278 22.52 21.53 -35.97
N LYS A 279 21.65 22.06 -35.10
CA LYS A 279 21.56 23.52 -34.87
C LYS A 279 22.84 24.06 -34.24
N GLU A 280 23.40 23.35 -33.26
CA GLU A 280 24.59 23.78 -32.52
C GLU A 280 25.87 23.68 -33.36
N THR A 281 26.03 22.57 -34.08
CA THR A 281 27.18 22.36 -34.98
C THR A 281 27.18 23.29 -36.20
N ALA A 282 26.00 23.73 -36.65
CA ALA A 282 25.89 24.77 -37.68
C ALA A 282 26.33 26.14 -37.17
N SER A 283 25.95 26.52 -35.94
CA SER A 283 26.39 27.79 -35.35
C SER A 283 27.88 27.87 -35.05
N GLU A 284 28.53 26.74 -34.69
CA GLU A 284 29.99 26.70 -34.50
C GLU A 284 30.75 26.90 -35.82
N ALA A 285 30.20 26.46 -36.95
CA ALA A 285 30.80 26.62 -38.27
C ALA A 285 30.73 28.07 -38.81
N GLU A 286 29.78 28.88 -38.34
CA GLU A 286 29.61 30.28 -38.77
C GLU A 286 30.41 31.28 -37.90
N GLY A 287 30.83 30.91 -36.69
CA GLY A 287 31.50 31.80 -35.73
C GLY A 287 33.04 31.81 -35.76
N GLY A 288 33.68 31.00 -36.61
CA GLY A 288 35.14 30.75 -36.60
C GLY A 288 35.89 31.15 -37.87
N GLY A 289 35.55 32.28 -38.50
CA GLY A 289 36.15 32.72 -39.77
C GLY A 289 37.43 33.54 -39.63
N SER A 290 38.61 32.91 -39.68
CA SER A 290 39.84 33.53 -40.22
C SER A 290 40.28 32.77 -41.48
N GLN A 291 40.56 33.49 -42.56
CA GLN A 291 40.69 33.03 -43.96
C GLN A 291 41.89 32.10 -44.28
N ALA A 292 42.44 31.32 -43.34
CA ALA A 292 43.64 30.51 -43.58
C ALA A 292 43.46 28.98 -43.52
N GLU A 293 42.25 28.44 -43.35
CA GLU A 293 42.01 26.98 -43.25
C GLU A 293 41.00 26.43 -44.28
N GLU A 294 41.10 26.83 -45.56
CA GLU A 294 40.17 26.35 -46.59
C GLU A 294 40.42 24.88 -47.02
N GLU A 295 41.52 24.25 -46.60
CA GLU A 295 41.90 22.87 -46.99
C GLU A 295 41.53 21.75 -45.99
N LYS A 296 40.92 22.04 -44.84
CA LYS A 296 40.43 21.01 -43.89
C LYS A 296 38.99 21.23 -43.45
N ARG A 297 38.06 21.39 -44.40
CA ARG A 297 36.63 21.28 -44.06
C ARG A 297 36.35 19.87 -43.52
N PRO A 298 35.91 19.69 -42.26
CA PRO A 298 35.56 18.37 -41.76
C PRO A 298 34.44 17.79 -42.63
N ARG A 299 34.65 16.56 -43.13
CA ARG A 299 33.69 15.81 -43.95
C ARG A 299 32.32 15.87 -43.27
N LYS A 300 31.28 16.42 -43.94
CA LYS A 300 29.91 16.49 -43.41
C LYS A 300 29.50 15.10 -42.92
N GLU A 301 29.32 14.96 -41.62
CA GLU A 301 28.96 13.68 -41.02
C GLU A 301 27.57 13.26 -41.46
N LYS A 302 27.46 12.05 -42.00
CA LYS A 302 26.18 11.46 -42.36
C LYS A 302 25.51 10.99 -41.08
N LEU A 303 24.43 11.70 -40.71
CA LEU A 303 23.62 11.36 -39.55
C LEU A 303 22.51 10.37 -39.91
N VAL A 304 22.14 9.52 -38.96
CA VAL A 304 21.03 8.57 -39.10
C VAL A 304 19.72 9.31 -39.31
N ASN A 305 18.90 8.81 -40.24
CA ASN A 305 17.52 9.25 -40.41
C ASN A 305 16.57 8.29 -39.68
N PHE A 306 16.09 8.71 -38.51
CA PHE A 306 15.22 7.90 -37.63
C PHE A 306 13.78 7.76 -38.15
N ASN A 307 13.41 8.42 -39.25
CA ASN A 307 12.11 8.24 -39.89
C ASN A 307 12.03 6.94 -40.72
N PHE A 308 13.17 6.30 -41.03
CA PHE A 308 13.16 4.99 -41.67
C PHE A 308 12.73 3.90 -40.69
N ASN A 309 11.61 3.25 -40.98
CA ASN A 309 11.04 2.20 -40.12
C ASN A 309 12.01 1.04 -39.86
N ALA A 310 12.71 0.55 -40.89
CA ALA A 310 13.70 -0.52 -40.74
C ALA A 310 14.78 -0.16 -39.72
N LYS A 311 15.23 1.10 -39.72
CA LYS A 311 16.26 1.56 -38.79
C LYS A 311 15.76 1.63 -37.35
N MET A 312 14.55 2.15 -37.16
CA MET A 312 13.91 2.17 -35.84
C MET A 312 13.65 0.77 -35.30
N SER A 313 13.25 -0.18 -36.15
CA SER A 313 13.07 -1.57 -35.71
C SER A 313 14.37 -2.17 -35.16
N GLN A 314 15.51 -1.95 -35.82
CA GLN A 314 16.81 -2.39 -35.32
C GLN A 314 17.16 -1.74 -33.97
N ILE A 315 17.00 -0.41 -33.86
CA ILE A 315 17.25 0.33 -32.62
C ILE A 315 16.36 -0.19 -31.48
N MET A 316 15.08 -0.44 -31.75
CA MET A 316 14.13 -0.98 -30.75
C MET A 316 14.52 -2.40 -30.30
N THR A 317 15.06 -3.22 -31.20
CA THR A 317 15.59 -4.55 -30.85
C THR A 317 16.75 -4.43 -29.87
N THR A 318 17.72 -3.54 -30.13
CA THR A 318 18.84 -3.29 -29.20
C THR A 318 18.35 -2.70 -27.87
N LEU A 319 17.36 -1.80 -27.92
CA LEU A 319 16.78 -1.18 -26.71
C LEU A 319 16.09 -2.17 -25.78
N LYS A 320 15.60 -3.31 -26.28
CA LYS A 320 15.04 -4.37 -25.41
C LYS A 320 16.03 -4.76 -24.31
N GLY A 321 17.31 -4.92 -24.66
CA GLY A 321 18.35 -5.28 -23.69
C GLY A 321 18.62 -4.18 -22.66
N TYR A 322 18.67 -2.92 -23.09
CA TYR A 322 18.92 -1.78 -22.19
C TYR A 322 17.75 -1.45 -21.28
N CYS A 323 16.52 -1.71 -21.72
CA CYS A 323 15.29 -1.40 -20.97
C CYS A 323 14.72 -2.63 -20.24
N LEU A 324 15.41 -3.77 -20.26
CA LEU A 324 14.92 -5.02 -19.66
C LEU A 324 14.86 -4.90 -18.13
N GLU A 325 13.66 -5.06 -17.59
CA GLU A 325 13.40 -5.13 -16.14
C GLU A 325 12.47 -6.32 -15.86
N PRO A 326 13.03 -7.50 -15.54
CA PRO A 326 12.25 -8.74 -15.44
C PRO A 326 11.14 -8.69 -14.37
N ALA A 327 11.38 -8.01 -13.25
CA ALA A 327 10.45 -7.93 -12.13
C ALA A 327 9.47 -6.74 -12.21
N PHE A 328 9.48 -5.96 -13.29
CA PHE A 328 8.70 -4.72 -13.37
C PHE A 328 7.19 -4.94 -13.32
N GLU A 329 6.67 -5.91 -14.09
CA GLU A 329 5.22 -6.20 -14.14
C GLU A 329 4.69 -6.69 -12.77
N GLU A 330 5.52 -7.35 -11.97
CA GLU A 330 5.18 -7.80 -10.61
C GLU A 330 5.17 -6.64 -9.61
N ALA A 331 6.02 -5.63 -9.80
CA ALA A 331 6.10 -4.46 -8.94
C ALA A 331 4.94 -3.46 -9.16
N LEU A 332 4.27 -3.51 -10.33
CA LEU A 332 3.13 -2.64 -10.63
C LEU A 332 1.98 -2.83 -9.65
N ASN A 333 1.35 -1.72 -9.25
CA ASN A 333 0.15 -1.66 -8.40
C ASN A 333 0.32 -2.27 -6.99
N THR A 334 1.55 -2.44 -6.51
CA THR A 334 1.84 -3.04 -5.20
C THR A 334 1.88 -2.03 -4.05
N ASN A 335 1.94 -0.73 -4.35
CA ASN A 335 2.05 0.32 -3.34
C ASN A 335 0.75 0.42 -2.50
N ARG A 336 0.86 0.16 -1.20
CA ARG A 336 -0.29 0.18 -0.27
C ARG A 336 -0.63 1.58 0.24
N ASP A 337 0.41 2.38 0.47
CA ASP A 337 0.33 3.64 1.21
C ASP A 337 0.03 4.85 0.31
N ALA A 338 -0.20 4.62 -0.99
CA ALA A 338 -0.57 5.63 -1.97
C ALA A 338 -1.76 5.21 -2.83
N LEU A 339 -2.46 6.17 -3.43
CA LEU A 339 -3.61 5.93 -4.32
C LEU A 339 -3.59 6.80 -5.58
N PRO A 340 -3.78 6.22 -6.78
CA PRO A 340 -3.78 6.98 -8.02
C PRO A 340 -5.16 7.57 -8.31
N LEU A 341 -5.35 8.87 -8.11
CA LEU A 341 -6.58 9.58 -8.46
C LEU A 341 -6.48 10.20 -9.85
N GLN A 342 -7.55 10.81 -10.34
CA GLN A 342 -7.52 11.48 -11.65
C GLN A 342 -6.56 12.68 -11.72
N ASN A 343 -6.39 13.40 -10.61
CA ASN A 343 -5.64 14.66 -10.52
C ASN A 343 -4.32 14.55 -9.74
N GLY A 344 -3.87 13.34 -9.41
CA GLY A 344 -2.61 13.12 -8.70
C GLY A 344 -2.61 11.79 -7.92
N VAL A 345 -1.67 11.68 -6.99
CA VAL A 345 -1.57 10.54 -6.08
C VAL A 345 -1.80 11.04 -4.65
N VAL A 346 -2.72 10.42 -3.91
CA VAL A 346 -2.90 10.73 -2.48
C VAL A 346 -2.06 9.78 -1.66
N LEU A 347 -1.27 10.34 -0.74
CA LEU A 347 -0.52 9.58 0.25
C LEU A 347 -1.43 9.33 1.46
N LEU A 348 -1.69 8.06 1.79
CA LEU A 348 -2.67 7.69 2.83
C LEU A 348 -2.22 8.08 4.23
N GLU A 349 -0.91 8.03 4.51
CA GLU A 349 -0.37 8.37 5.84
C GLU A 349 -0.55 9.84 6.19
N SER A 350 -0.49 10.73 5.20
CA SER A 350 -0.57 12.19 5.40
C SER A 350 -1.90 12.80 4.96
N GLY A 351 -2.61 12.14 4.04
CA GLY A 351 -3.78 12.68 3.34
C GLY A 351 -3.43 13.80 2.35
N ILE A 352 -2.17 13.89 1.91
CA ILE A 352 -1.69 14.92 0.99
C ILE A 352 -1.76 14.41 -0.45
N LEU A 353 -2.31 15.25 -1.35
CA LEU A 353 -2.26 15.05 -2.79
C LEU A 353 -0.91 15.53 -3.32
N VAL A 354 -0.20 14.65 -4.00
CA VAL A 354 1.04 14.95 -4.73
C VAL A 354 0.85 14.71 -6.21
N ALA A 355 1.70 15.33 -7.03
CA ALA A 355 1.67 15.12 -8.48
C ALA A 355 1.92 13.63 -8.81
N HIS A 356 1.39 13.21 -9.95
CA HIS A 356 1.73 11.89 -10.48
C HIS A 356 3.24 11.75 -10.68
N HIS A 357 3.74 10.53 -10.43
CA HIS A 357 5.15 10.23 -10.55
C HIS A 357 5.36 8.75 -10.91
N PRO A 358 6.34 8.39 -11.77
CA PRO A 358 6.64 7.00 -12.12
C PRO A 358 6.89 6.09 -10.91
N LYS A 359 7.47 6.64 -9.85
CA LYS A 359 7.79 5.94 -8.57
C LYS A 359 6.63 5.23 -7.90
N TYR A 360 5.39 5.68 -8.14
CA TYR A 360 4.22 5.05 -7.53
C TYR A 360 3.79 3.77 -8.26
N LEU A 361 4.33 3.50 -9.45
CA LEU A 361 4.15 2.25 -10.20
C LEU A 361 2.68 1.86 -10.43
N TRP A 362 1.82 2.86 -10.66
CA TRP A 362 0.42 2.65 -10.99
C TRP A 362 0.22 2.41 -12.47
N SER A 363 -0.58 1.40 -12.83
CA SER A 363 -1.02 1.14 -14.21
C SER A 363 -2.48 1.56 -14.48
N PHE A 364 -3.16 2.11 -13.48
CA PHE A 364 -4.53 2.61 -13.58
C PHE A 364 -4.74 3.80 -12.64
N LYS A 365 -5.89 4.47 -12.80
CA LYS A 365 -6.35 5.55 -11.91
C LYS A 365 -7.75 5.24 -11.42
N LEU A 366 -8.06 5.68 -10.21
CA LEU A 366 -9.41 5.71 -9.67
C LEU A 366 -10.23 6.77 -10.43
N PRO A 367 -11.54 6.56 -10.59
CA PRO A 367 -12.41 7.45 -11.36
C PRO A 367 -12.74 8.77 -10.65
N VAL A 368 -12.16 9.01 -9.47
CA VAL A 368 -12.47 10.16 -8.60
C VAL A 368 -11.31 11.15 -8.58
N ARG A 369 -11.63 12.43 -8.37
CA ARG A 369 -10.66 13.51 -8.13
C ARG A 369 -10.57 13.82 -6.65
N TRP A 370 -9.37 14.14 -6.18
CA TRP A 370 -9.21 14.71 -4.85
C TRP A 370 -9.73 16.16 -4.84
N PRO A 371 -10.57 16.56 -3.87
CA PRO A 371 -11.08 17.92 -3.79
C PRO A 371 -9.96 18.91 -3.45
N SER A 372 -10.06 20.14 -3.96
CA SER A 372 -9.08 21.20 -3.70
C SER A 372 -9.00 21.61 -2.23
N THR A 373 -10.11 21.45 -1.49
CA THR A 373 -10.21 21.64 -0.04
C THR A 373 -9.59 20.49 0.77
N GLY A 374 -9.17 19.40 0.10
CA GLY A 374 -8.53 18.24 0.73
C GLY A 374 -9.35 17.63 1.86
N LEU A 375 -8.71 17.34 2.99
CA LEU A 375 -9.38 16.78 4.17
C LEU A 375 -10.39 17.73 4.83
N ALA A 376 -10.33 19.04 4.55
CA ALA A 376 -11.30 20.00 5.07
C ALA A 376 -12.64 20.01 4.29
N THR A 377 -12.78 19.13 3.29
CA THR A 377 -14.01 19.05 2.48
C THR A 377 -15.18 18.57 3.34
N PRO A 378 -16.30 19.33 3.39
CA PRO A 378 -17.46 18.93 4.17
C PRO A 378 -18.12 17.69 3.55
N LEU A 379 -18.43 16.69 4.38
CA LEU A 379 -19.05 15.44 3.93
C LEU A 379 -20.51 15.62 3.49
N GLY A 380 -21.19 16.70 3.89
CA GLY A 380 -22.58 17.02 3.51
C GLY A 380 -23.52 15.82 3.64
N LYS A 381 -24.36 15.61 2.61
CA LYS A 381 -25.31 14.49 2.52
C LYS A 381 -24.65 13.12 2.66
N THR A 382 -23.39 12.94 2.22
CA THR A 382 -22.65 11.68 2.44
C THR A 382 -22.41 11.43 3.93
N GLY A 383 -22.01 12.47 4.66
CA GLY A 383 -21.84 12.38 6.12
C GLY A 383 -23.16 12.13 6.85
N ASP A 384 -24.24 12.77 6.40
CA ASP A 384 -25.59 12.56 6.96
C ASP A 384 -26.07 11.12 6.71
N PHE A 385 -25.93 10.62 5.48
CA PHE A 385 -26.22 9.23 5.13
C PHE A 385 -25.46 8.24 6.01
N LEU A 386 -24.14 8.42 6.14
CA LEU A 386 -23.31 7.53 6.96
C LEU A 386 -23.73 7.55 8.44
N ARG A 387 -24.04 8.73 9.00
CA ARG A 387 -24.57 8.84 10.37
C ARG A 387 -25.92 8.15 10.53
N GLN A 388 -26.80 8.31 9.56
CA GLN A 388 -28.13 7.70 9.58
C GLN A 388 -28.03 6.18 9.59
N ILE A 389 -27.32 5.56 8.62
CA ILE A 389 -27.26 4.10 8.51
C ILE A 389 -26.59 3.41 9.70
N THR A 390 -25.65 4.08 10.38
CA THR A 390 -24.97 3.52 11.57
C THR A 390 -25.67 3.87 12.89
N HIS A 391 -26.59 4.84 12.90
CA HIS A 391 -27.38 5.34 14.03
C HIS A 391 -26.58 5.97 15.19
N THR A 392 -25.41 5.43 15.55
CA THR A 392 -24.55 5.94 16.64
C THR A 392 -23.19 6.43 16.13
N PRO A 393 -22.58 7.43 16.80
CA PRO A 393 -21.22 7.87 16.49
C PRO A 393 -20.16 6.78 16.65
N GLU A 394 -20.34 5.89 17.63
CA GLU A 394 -19.44 4.75 17.86
C GLU A 394 -19.45 3.78 16.68
N ALA A 395 -20.65 3.42 16.18
CA ALA A 395 -20.79 2.57 15.01
C ALA A 395 -20.25 3.23 13.74
N LEU A 396 -20.40 4.55 13.58
CA LEU A 396 -19.80 5.29 12.47
C LEU A 396 -18.27 5.24 12.52
N ALA A 397 -17.66 5.53 13.67
CA ALA A 397 -16.21 5.48 13.84
C ALA A 397 -15.66 4.06 13.62
N TYR A 398 -16.39 3.04 14.08
CA TYR A 398 -16.05 1.64 13.86
C TYR A 398 -16.11 1.25 12.37
N LEU A 399 -17.19 1.62 11.67
CA LEU A 399 -17.33 1.42 10.22
C LEU A 399 -16.18 2.09 9.47
N GLN A 400 -15.92 3.36 9.80
CA GLN A 400 -14.84 4.15 9.20
C GLN A 400 -13.51 3.40 9.31
N ARG A 401 -13.14 3.03 10.54
CA ARG A 401 -11.87 2.36 10.84
C ARG A 401 -11.69 1.04 10.09
N ILE A 402 -12.74 0.24 9.96
CA ILE A 402 -12.65 -1.06 9.30
C ILE A 402 -12.55 -0.90 7.78
N LEU A 403 -13.37 -0.02 7.20
CA LEU A 403 -13.29 0.26 5.77
C LEU A 403 -11.92 0.81 5.39
N GLU A 404 -11.31 1.62 6.25
CA GLU A 404 -9.98 2.17 6.06
C GLU A 404 -8.87 1.14 6.14
N TYR A 405 -8.93 0.24 7.13
CA TYR A 405 -8.05 -0.91 7.21
C TYR A 405 -8.05 -1.69 5.87
N GLY A 406 -9.25 -2.02 5.36
CA GLY A 406 -9.40 -2.64 4.05
C GLY A 406 -8.85 -1.77 2.91
N PHE A 407 -9.17 -0.48 2.92
CA PHE A 407 -8.77 0.48 1.89
C PHE A 407 -7.24 0.66 1.76
N THR A 408 -6.48 0.46 2.83
CA THR A 408 -5.01 0.49 2.78
C THR A 408 -4.39 -0.73 2.08
N GLY A 409 -5.11 -1.86 2.04
CA GLY A 409 -4.59 -3.12 1.53
C GLY A 409 -3.66 -3.87 2.51
N HIS A 410 -3.59 -3.43 3.77
CA HIS A 410 -2.88 -4.14 4.83
C HIS A 410 -3.78 -5.22 5.45
N ILE A 411 -3.18 -6.35 5.83
CA ILE A 411 -3.89 -7.51 6.39
C ILE A 411 -3.45 -7.88 7.82
N SER A 412 -2.80 -6.93 8.53
CA SER A 412 -2.16 -7.16 9.84
C SER A 412 -3.09 -7.75 10.90
N ASN A 413 -4.38 -7.45 10.83
CA ASN A 413 -5.35 -7.83 11.85
C ASN A 413 -6.03 -9.18 11.54
N GLN A 414 -5.88 -9.69 10.31
CA GLN A 414 -6.46 -10.96 9.85
C GLN A 414 -7.98 -11.05 10.07
N VAL A 415 -8.71 -9.97 9.80
CA VAL A 415 -10.16 -9.87 10.03
C VAL A 415 -10.96 -9.84 8.72
N MET A 416 -12.24 -10.19 8.83
CA MET A 416 -13.29 -9.90 7.85
C MET A 416 -14.45 -9.16 8.53
N LEU A 417 -15.24 -8.43 7.75
CA LEU A 417 -16.40 -7.69 8.24
C LEU A 417 -17.69 -8.35 7.79
N THR A 418 -18.60 -8.58 8.73
CA THR A 418 -19.98 -8.98 8.47
C THR A 418 -20.89 -7.80 8.73
N MET A 419 -21.48 -7.24 7.67
CA MET A 419 -22.50 -6.21 7.74
C MET A 419 -23.87 -6.88 7.83
N ILE A 420 -24.57 -6.65 8.93
CA ILE A 420 -25.87 -7.25 9.23
C ILE A 420 -26.93 -6.17 9.30
N GLY A 421 -28.11 -6.41 8.74
CA GLY A 421 -29.29 -5.58 8.99
C GLY A 421 -30.40 -5.95 8.04
N GLU A 422 -31.60 -5.43 8.25
CA GLU A 422 -32.73 -5.78 7.39
C GLU A 422 -32.58 -5.21 5.96
N GLY A 423 -33.44 -5.67 5.05
CA GLY A 423 -33.64 -5.04 3.75
C GLY A 423 -33.99 -3.57 3.92
N GLY A 424 -33.40 -2.71 3.09
CA GLY A 424 -33.62 -1.26 3.17
C GLY A 424 -32.76 -0.53 4.21
N ALA A 425 -31.74 -1.15 4.81
CA ALA A 425 -30.86 -0.49 5.80
C ALA A 425 -29.74 0.42 5.22
N GLY A 426 -29.65 0.56 3.89
CA GLY A 426 -28.62 1.37 3.22
C GLY A 426 -27.27 0.66 2.97
N LYS A 427 -27.11 -0.60 3.39
CA LYS A 427 -25.88 -1.41 3.16
C LYS A 427 -25.50 -1.50 1.68
N SER A 428 -26.44 -1.87 0.81
CA SER A 428 -26.19 -2.00 -0.63
C SER A 428 -25.79 -0.67 -1.28
N LEU A 429 -26.37 0.44 -0.83
CA LEU A 429 -26.00 1.77 -1.30
C LEU A 429 -24.56 2.14 -0.87
N LEU A 430 -24.18 1.87 0.38
CA LEU A 430 -22.80 2.06 0.85
C LEU A 430 -21.80 1.26 0.00
N LEU A 431 -22.09 -0.02 -0.27
CA LEU A 431 -21.22 -0.88 -1.09
C LEU A 431 -21.14 -0.39 -2.54
N ALA A 432 -22.25 0.09 -3.11
CA ALA A 432 -22.27 0.69 -4.45
C ALA A 432 -21.42 1.96 -4.53
N LEU A 433 -21.45 2.80 -3.49
CA LEU A 433 -20.61 4.00 -3.41
C LEU A 433 -19.12 3.62 -3.25
N LEU A 434 -18.80 2.64 -2.40
CA LEU A 434 -17.43 2.13 -2.27
C LEU A 434 -16.89 1.61 -3.60
N LYS A 435 -17.67 0.77 -4.30
CA LYS A 435 -17.33 0.26 -5.65
C LYS A 435 -17.05 1.40 -6.63
N ARG A 436 -17.86 2.47 -6.60
CA ARG A 436 -17.66 3.65 -7.46
C ARG A 436 -16.38 4.41 -7.12
N VAL A 437 -16.04 4.56 -5.84
CA VAL A 437 -14.88 5.35 -5.41
C VAL A 437 -13.57 4.61 -5.65
N ILE A 438 -13.51 3.32 -5.27
CA ILE A 438 -12.26 2.55 -5.24
C ILE A 438 -12.09 1.63 -6.46
N GLY A 439 -13.14 1.48 -7.26
CA GLY A 439 -13.14 0.90 -8.61
C GLY A 439 -12.27 -0.35 -8.76
N PRO A 440 -11.08 -0.26 -9.37
CA PRO A 440 -10.16 -1.38 -9.55
C PRO A 440 -9.76 -2.14 -8.28
N PHE A 441 -9.86 -1.52 -7.10
CA PHE A 441 -9.58 -2.14 -5.81
C PHE A 441 -10.78 -2.86 -5.18
N TYR A 442 -11.96 -2.79 -5.81
CA TYR A 442 -13.19 -3.42 -5.35
C TYR A 442 -13.52 -4.65 -6.20
N LYS A 443 -13.98 -5.72 -5.57
CA LYS A 443 -14.48 -6.89 -6.29
C LYS A 443 -15.70 -7.50 -5.61
N ASP A 444 -16.76 -7.74 -6.37
CA ASP A 444 -17.84 -8.63 -5.93
C ASP A 444 -17.38 -10.09 -6.07
N VAL A 445 -17.54 -10.88 -5.03
CA VAL A 445 -17.10 -12.27 -4.94
C VAL A 445 -18.26 -13.22 -4.65
N SER A 446 -18.15 -14.47 -5.10
CA SER A 446 -19.15 -15.50 -4.79
C SER A 446 -19.16 -15.82 -3.30
N LYS A 447 -20.36 -16.10 -2.77
CA LYS A 447 -20.55 -16.57 -1.40
C LYS A 447 -19.77 -17.85 -1.10
N ASP A 448 -19.56 -18.71 -2.09
CA ASP A 448 -18.79 -19.97 -1.97
C ASP A 448 -17.34 -19.76 -1.49
N MET A 449 -16.81 -18.54 -1.57
CA MET A 449 -15.47 -18.23 -1.04
C MET A 449 -15.44 -18.20 0.49
N LEU A 450 -16.54 -17.78 1.14
CA LEU A 450 -16.61 -17.55 2.58
C LEU A 450 -17.54 -18.53 3.29
N VAL A 451 -18.62 -18.92 2.62
CA VAL A 451 -19.64 -19.83 3.13
C VAL A 451 -19.74 -21.08 2.27
N THR A 452 -20.33 -22.12 2.86
CA THR A 452 -20.58 -23.41 2.24
C THR A 452 -22.08 -23.63 2.24
N SER A 453 -22.69 -23.73 1.06
CA SER A 453 -24.11 -24.06 0.93
C SER A 453 -24.33 -25.58 1.00
N LYS A 454 -25.52 -26.00 1.44
CA LYS A 454 -25.86 -27.42 1.60
C LYS A 454 -25.76 -28.17 0.26
N GLY A 455 -24.92 -29.20 0.19
CA GLY A 455 -24.72 -30.03 -1.02
C GLY A 455 -23.58 -29.59 -1.95
N GLN A 456 -22.95 -28.44 -1.72
CA GLN A 456 -21.72 -28.03 -2.41
C GLN A 456 -20.55 -28.92 -1.97
N ARG A 457 -19.87 -29.56 -2.94
CA ARG A 457 -18.63 -30.30 -2.67
C ARG A 457 -17.46 -29.32 -2.70
N PRO A 458 -16.47 -29.46 -1.79
CA PRO A 458 -15.24 -28.69 -1.88
C PRO A 458 -14.61 -28.83 -3.27
N LEU A 459 -14.05 -27.73 -3.79
CA LEU A 459 -13.25 -27.77 -5.02
C LEU A 459 -12.19 -28.88 -4.90
N GLY A 460 -12.12 -29.72 -5.93
CA GLY A 460 -11.11 -30.78 -6.01
C GLY A 460 -9.69 -30.20 -5.95
N LYS A 461 -8.75 -30.94 -5.36
CA LYS A 461 -7.35 -30.51 -5.30
C LYS A 461 -6.83 -30.19 -6.72
N GLY A 462 -6.43 -28.96 -6.93
CA GLY A 462 -5.89 -28.46 -8.20
C GLY A 462 -6.91 -28.00 -9.25
N ALA A 463 -8.19 -27.89 -8.86
CA ALA A 463 -9.21 -27.27 -9.70
C ALA A 463 -8.91 -25.78 -9.93
N ALA A 464 -9.29 -25.27 -11.10
CA ALA A 464 -9.24 -23.83 -11.36
C ALA A 464 -10.21 -23.11 -10.42
N ASN A 465 -9.76 -21.99 -9.85
CA ASN A 465 -10.57 -21.11 -9.01
C ASN A 465 -10.44 -19.66 -9.51
N PRO A 466 -11.19 -19.29 -10.56
CA PRO A 466 -11.16 -17.94 -11.12
C PRO A 466 -11.58 -16.85 -10.13
N ALA A 467 -12.45 -17.19 -9.17
CA ALA A 467 -12.88 -16.25 -8.13
C ALA A 467 -11.69 -15.81 -7.27
N GLU A 468 -10.87 -16.77 -6.82
CA GLU A 468 -9.66 -16.48 -6.04
C GLU A 468 -8.58 -15.82 -6.89
N ALA A 469 -8.34 -16.30 -8.11
CA ALA A 469 -7.38 -15.66 -9.03
C ALA A 469 -7.72 -14.18 -9.28
N GLY A 470 -9.01 -13.85 -9.24
CA GLY A 470 -9.51 -12.50 -9.37
C GLY A 470 -9.24 -11.58 -8.18
N LEU A 471 -8.73 -12.07 -7.04
CA LEU A 471 -8.41 -11.26 -5.84
C LEU A 471 -7.07 -10.51 -5.96
N ARG A 472 -6.26 -10.81 -6.99
CA ARG A 472 -4.97 -10.15 -7.20
C ARG A 472 -5.13 -8.63 -7.28
N GLY A 473 -4.54 -7.92 -6.32
CA GLY A 473 -4.56 -6.45 -6.24
C GLY A 473 -5.86 -5.85 -5.71
N ILE A 474 -6.82 -6.66 -5.24
CA ILE A 474 -8.07 -6.19 -4.64
C ILE A 474 -7.84 -5.79 -3.18
N ARG A 475 -8.44 -4.69 -2.74
CA ARG A 475 -8.38 -4.20 -1.34
C ARG A 475 -9.69 -4.42 -0.58
N ILE A 476 -10.83 -4.44 -1.27
CA ILE A 476 -12.11 -4.79 -0.67
C ILE A 476 -12.81 -5.83 -1.56
N ALA A 477 -13.04 -7.01 -1.00
CA ALA A 477 -13.79 -8.09 -1.63
C ALA A 477 -15.15 -8.23 -0.94
N VAL A 478 -16.24 -8.11 -1.69
CA VAL A 478 -17.59 -8.07 -1.14
C VAL A 478 -18.39 -9.27 -1.59
N CYS A 479 -18.91 -10.01 -0.64
CA CYS A 479 -19.95 -11.00 -0.85
C CYS A 479 -21.28 -10.35 -0.43
N ALA A 480 -22.10 -10.01 -1.42
CA ALA A 480 -23.49 -9.66 -1.18
C ALA A 480 -24.30 -10.96 -1.29
N GLU A 481 -25.14 -11.22 -0.29
CA GLU A 481 -26.05 -12.37 -0.19
C GLU A 481 -25.44 -13.63 0.46
N SER A 482 -25.93 -13.93 1.65
CA SER A 482 -25.96 -15.29 2.21
C SER A 482 -27.39 -15.67 2.53
N GLU A 483 -27.72 -16.94 2.29
CA GLU A 483 -28.98 -17.54 2.68
C GLU A 483 -28.91 -17.98 4.15
N ASP A 484 -30.06 -18.11 4.81
CA ASP A 484 -30.16 -18.58 6.20
C ASP A 484 -29.58 -20.00 6.41
N THR A 485 -29.46 -20.76 5.32
CA THR A 485 -28.86 -22.11 5.31
C THR A 485 -27.35 -22.14 5.12
N ASP A 486 -26.71 -21.01 4.81
CA ASP A 486 -25.28 -20.97 4.51
C ASP A 486 -24.44 -21.09 5.79
N GLU A 487 -23.36 -21.88 5.75
CA GLU A 487 -22.46 -22.11 6.89
C GLU A 487 -21.06 -21.53 6.62
N PHE A 488 -20.47 -20.81 7.57
CA PHE A 488 -19.09 -20.33 7.44
C PHE A 488 -18.07 -21.47 7.30
N SER A 489 -17.22 -21.38 6.26
CA SER A 489 -16.05 -22.23 6.15
C SER A 489 -14.89 -21.66 6.97
N GLU A 490 -14.72 -22.13 8.22
CA GLU A 490 -13.62 -21.68 9.09
C GLU A 490 -12.24 -21.83 8.41
N ALA A 491 -12.06 -22.87 7.60
CA ALA A 491 -10.84 -23.10 6.83
C ALA A 491 -10.61 -21.98 5.79
N ASN A 492 -11.63 -21.62 5.02
CA ASN A 492 -11.53 -20.55 4.02
C ASN A 492 -11.32 -19.19 4.69
N VAL A 493 -12.06 -18.89 5.76
CA VAL A 493 -11.91 -17.63 6.50
C VAL A 493 -10.48 -17.49 7.04
N LYS A 494 -9.92 -18.54 7.65
CA LYS A 494 -8.53 -18.53 8.14
C LYS A 494 -7.52 -18.28 7.01
N ARG A 495 -7.69 -18.97 5.89
CA ARG A 495 -6.80 -18.87 4.72
C ARG A 495 -6.85 -17.47 4.10
N LEU A 496 -8.06 -17.01 3.76
CA LEU A 496 -8.30 -15.77 3.03
C LEU A 496 -8.01 -14.49 3.83
N THR A 497 -8.00 -14.56 5.16
CA THR A 497 -7.67 -13.43 6.04
C THR A 497 -6.26 -13.52 6.64
N GLY A 498 -5.71 -14.73 6.78
CA GLY A 498 -4.51 -14.99 7.58
C GLY A 498 -3.24 -15.25 6.78
N GLU A 499 -3.34 -15.72 5.53
CA GLU A 499 -2.16 -16.01 4.71
C GLU A 499 -1.63 -14.75 4.03
N ALA A 500 -0.31 -14.58 4.06
CA ALA A 500 0.35 -13.44 3.40
C ALA A 500 0.20 -13.48 1.87
N THR A 501 0.07 -14.67 1.30
CA THR A 501 -0.05 -14.90 -0.13
C THR A 501 -1.13 -15.94 -0.43
N ILE A 502 -1.85 -15.77 -1.54
CA ILE A 502 -2.81 -16.74 -2.06
C ILE A 502 -2.25 -17.31 -3.36
N THR A 503 -2.26 -18.64 -3.47
CA THR A 503 -1.96 -19.35 -4.71
C THR A 503 -3.26 -19.83 -5.33
N SER A 504 -3.53 -19.41 -6.56
CA SER A 504 -4.75 -19.81 -7.27
C SER A 504 -4.50 -19.94 -8.76
N ARG A 505 -5.40 -20.64 -9.45
CA ARG A 505 -5.30 -20.92 -10.87
C ARG A 505 -6.54 -20.38 -11.58
N ALA A 506 -6.35 -19.45 -12.52
CA ALA A 506 -7.44 -19.01 -13.40
C ALA A 506 -7.76 -20.10 -14.44
N LEU A 507 -8.94 -19.99 -15.06
CA LEU A 507 -9.33 -20.92 -16.12
C LEU A 507 -8.33 -20.80 -17.29
N TYR A 508 -7.86 -21.94 -17.80
CA TYR A 508 -6.84 -22.03 -18.87
C TYR A 508 -5.51 -21.31 -18.59
N SER A 509 -5.16 -21.11 -17.33
CA SER A 509 -3.88 -20.50 -16.93
C SER A 509 -3.13 -21.39 -15.94
N ASP A 510 -1.84 -21.12 -15.73
CA ASP A 510 -1.04 -21.74 -14.68
C ASP A 510 -1.37 -21.15 -13.29
N TYR A 511 -0.82 -21.75 -12.24
CA TYR A 511 -0.93 -21.22 -10.88
C TYR A 511 -0.20 -19.88 -10.78
N VAL A 512 -0.85 -18.93 -10.11
CA VAL A 512 -0.27 -17.63 -9.76
C VAL A 512 -0.34 -17.45 -8.27
N THR A 513 0.79 -17.07 -7.67
CA THR A 513 0.88 -16.67 -6.27
C THR A 513 0.93 -15.16 -6.20
N PHE A 514 0.08 -14.55 -5.37
CA PHE A 514 0.07 -13.10 -5.16
C PHE A 514 -0.17 -12.75 -3.69
N ALA A 515 0.22 -11.56 -3.29
CA ALA A 515 0.03 -11.07 -1.92
C ALA A 515 -1.47 -10.86 -1.61
N THR A 516 -1.89 -11.30 -0.44
CA THR A 516 -3.23 -11.02 0.10
C THR A 516 -3.30 -9.55 0.49
N THR A 517 -4.27 -8.82 -0.07
CA THR A 517 -4.45 -7.38 0.18
C THR A 517 -5.88 -7.02 0.58
N GLN A 518 -6.84 -7.93 0.40
CA GLN A 518 -8.25 -7.63 0.56
C GLN A 518 -8.76 -7.78 2.00
N LEU A 519 -9.60 -6.84 2.43
CA LEU A 519 -10.61 -7.07 3.47
C LEU A 519 -11.83 -7.74 2.81
N HIS A 520 -12.26 -8.87 3.37
CA HIS A 520 -13.52 -9.51 2.98
C HIS A 520 -14.67 -8.88 3.74
N ILE A 521 -15.73 -8.52 3.02
CA ILE A 521 -16.99 -7.99 3.56
C ILE A 521 -18.11 -8.95 3.16
N LEU A 522 -18.78 -9.53 4.14
CA LEU A 522 -20.03 -10.23 3.94
C LEU A 522 -21.19 -9.28 4.27
N CYS A 523 -22.05 -9.01 3.29
CA CYS A 523 -23.27 -8.23 3.51
C CYS A 523 -24.47 -9.16 3.47
N SER A 524 -25.15 -9.29 4.61
CA SER A 524 -26.29 -10.18 4.76
C SER A 524 -27.41 -9.57 5.62
N ASN A 525 -28.62 -10.10 5.44
CA ASN A 525 -29.74 -9.83 6.34
C ASN A 525 -29.70 -10.74 7.57
N TYR A 526 -29.32 -12.00 7.38
CA TYR A 526 -29.20 -13.00 8.43
C TYR A 526 -27.76 -13.48 8.53
N PRO A 527 -27.24 -13.73 9.74
CA PRO A 527 -25.88 -14.18 9.89
C PRO A 527 -25.75 -15.64 9.43
N PRO A 528 -24.68 -16.03 8.70
CA PRO A 528 -24.50 -17.44 8.35
C PRO A 528 -24.35 -18.33 9.58
N ARG A 529 -24.65 -19.61 9.43
CA ARG A 529 -24.47 -20.61 10.49
C ARG A 529 -22.99 -20.79 10.80
N VAL A 530 -22.70 -21.09 12.06
CA VAL A 530 -21.35 -21.41 12.53
C VAL A 530 -21.39 -22.75 13.24
N LYS A 531 -20.80 -23.77 12.62
CA LYS A 531 -20.77 -25.13 13.19
C LYS A 531 -20.04 -25.23 14.52
N THR A 532 -18.97 -24.47 14.70
CA THR A 532 -18.24 -24.42 15.98
C THR A 532 -17.61 -23.06 16.17
N TRP A 533 -17.96 -22.39 17.27
CA TRP A 533 -17.44 -21.10 17.66
C TRP A 533 -16.04 -21.18 18.28
N THR A 534 -15.01 -21.36 17.44
CA THR A 534 -13.62 -21.39 17.90
C THR A 534 -13.09 -19.98 18.20
N ILE A 535 -12.11 -19.86 19.11
CA ILE A 535 -11.39 -18.60 19.37
C ILE A 535 -10.78 -18.05 18.08
N ALA A 536 -10.29 -18.94 17.20
CA ALA A 536 -9.66 -18.58 15.95
C ALA A 536 -10.64 -17.97 14.93
N LEU A 537 -11.90 -18.41 14.93
CA LEU A 537 -12.95 -17.82 14.11
C LEU A 537 -13.44 -16.49 14.70
N LYS A 538 -13.72 -16.46 16.01
CA LYS A 538 -14.22 -15.26 16.72
C LYS A 538 -13.31 -14.04 16.54
N ARG A 539 -11.99 -14.22 16.62
CA ARG A 539 -11.04 -13.10 16.45
C ARG A 539 -10.98 -12.53 15.02
N ARG A 540 -11.54 -13.23 14.03
CA ARG A 540 -11.54 -12.82 12.62
C ARG A 540 -12.87 -12.24 12.16
N LEU A 541 -13.97 -12.62 12.80
CA LEU A 541 -15.31 -12.16 12.47
C LEU A 541 -15.59 -10.84 13.19
N LEU A 542 -15.47 -9.72 12.47
CA LEU A 542 -16.00 -8.45 12.91
C LEU A 542 -17.44 -8.33 12.46
N THR A 543 -18.32 -7.81 13.31
CA THR A 543 -19.74 -7.64 13.00
C THR A 543 -20.11 -6.18 13.17
N LEU A 544 -20.86 -5.65 12.20
CA LEU A 544 -21.49 -4.35 12.30
C LEU A 544 -22.98 -4.47 11.97
N VAL A 545 -23.81 -4.14 12.96
CA VAL A 545 -25.27 -4.09 12.82
C VAL A 545 -25.68 -2.72 12.30
N PHE A 546 -26.50 -2.73 11.25
CA PHE A 546 -27.19 -1.58 10.67
C PHE A 546 -28.65 -1.63 11.15
N PRO A 547 -29.01 -0.87 12.20
CA PRO A 547 -30.30 -1.03 12.87
C PRO A 547 -31.44 -0.34 12.11
N MET A 548 -31.12 0.62 11.23
CA MET A 548 -32.14 1.38 10.50
C MET A 548 -32.83 0.55 9.42
N ARG A 549 -34.11 0.81 9.20
CA ARG A 549 -34.86 0.41 8.01
C ARG A 549 -35.48 1.64 7.36
N PHE A 550 -35.17 1.85 6.08
CA PHE A 550 -35.74 2.93 5.27
C PHE A 550 -36.88 2.39 4.41
N PHE A 551 -38.10 2.86 4.69
CA PHE A 551 -39.35 2.47 4.04
C PHE A 551 -39.65 3.36 2.84
N TYR A 552 -40.29 2.83 1.80
CA TYR A 552 -40.92 3.70 0.81
C TYR A 552 -42.05 4.53 1.45
N PRO A 553 -42.37 5.73 0.93
CA PRO A 553 -43.38 6.61 1.52
C PRO A 553 -44.73 5.95 1.81
N ASP A 554 -45.15 5.00 0.96
CA ASP A 554 -46.42 4.29 1.06
C ASP A 554 -46.28 2.82 1.54
N GLU A 555 -45.12 2.43 2.06
CA GLU A 555 -44.85 1.05 2.51
C GLU A 555 -45.52 0.76 3.86
N VAL A 556 -46.31 -0.32 3.91
CA VAL A 556 -46.93 -0.82 5.14
C VAL A 556 -45.86 -1.28 6.13
N GLY A 557 -45.97 -0.84 7.38
CA GLY A 557 -45.03 -1.20 8.46
C GLY A 557 -44.10 -0.06 8.90
N TYR A 558 -44.09 1.07 8.18
CA TYR A 558 -43.45 2.29 8.68
C TYR A 558 -44.14 2.76 9.97
N ASN A 559 -43.32 3.12 10.95
CA ASN A 559 -43.77 3.63 12.25
C ASN A 559 -42.90 4.86 12.57
N PRO A 560 -43.45 6.09 12.52
CA PRO A 560 -42.68 7.30 12.78
C PRO A 560 -42.15 7.40 14.21
N ASP A 561 -42.75 6.69 15.17
CA ASP A 561 -42.33 6.69 16.57
C ASP A 561 -41.18 5.69 16.84
N ASN A 562 -40.85 4.82 15.87
CA ASN A 562 -39.71 3.92 16.00
C ASN A 562 -38.42 4.63 15.59
N PRO A 563 -37.43 4.81 16.50
CA PRO A 563 -36.19 5.51 16.20
C PRO A 563 -35.31 4.82 15.14
N PHE A 564 -35.63 3.58 14.78
CA PHE A 564 -34.95 2.80 13.76
C PHE A 564 -35.67 2.81 12.40
N HIS A 565 -36.82 3.49 12.29
CA HIS A 565 -37.55 3.63 11.04
C HIS A 565 -37.29 4.99 10.39
N GLY A 566 -37.02 4.98 9.09
CA GLY A 566 -36.88 6.19 8.28
C GLY A 566 -37.66 6.10 6.97
N ILE A 567 -37.92 7.25 6.35
CA ILE A 567 -38.43 7.30 4.98
C ILE A 567 -37.24 7.32 4.02
N ARG A 568 -37.33 6.50 2.97
CA ARG A 568 -36.34 6.41 1.92
C ARG A 568 -36.36 7.67 1.05
N ASP A 569 -35.23 8.35 0.97
CA ASP A 569 -34.98 9.40 -0.02
C ASP A 569 -34.64 8.74 -1.37
N LEU A 570 -35.51 8.93 -2.36
CA LEU A 570 -35.40 8.32 -3.69
C LEU A 570 -34.31 8.97 -4.54
N GLU A 571 -33.94 10.22 -4.26
CA GLU A 571 -32.91 10.96 -4.99
C GLU A 571 -31.52 10.81 -4.36
N LEU A 572 -31.46 10.32 -3.11
CA LEU A 572 -30.22 10.21 -2.35
C LEU A 572 -29.13 9.46 -3.10
N GLU A 573 -29.46 8.35 -3.76
CA GLU A 573 -28.49 7.55 -4.50
C GLU A 573 -27.80 8.35 -5.61
N ASP A 574 -28.57 9.12 -6.39
CA ASP A 574 -28.03 9.94 -7.46
C ASP A 574 -27.19 11.10 -6.92
N VAL A 575 -27.64 11.73 -5.83
CA VAL A 575 -26.90 12.81 -5.16
C VAL A 575 -25.57 12.30 -4.62
N LEU A 576 -25.55 11.14 -3.95
CA LEU A 576 -24.31 10.56 -3.41
C LEU A 576 -23.36 10.08 -4.52
N LYS A 577 -23.90 9.56 -5.63
CA LYS A 577 -23.09 9.17 -6.80
C LYS A 577 -22.53 10.36 -7.57
N ALA A 578 -23.16 11.53 -7.47
CA ALA A 578 -22.69 12.77 -8.07
C ALA A 578 -21.50 13.38 -7.32
N GLU A 579 -21.37 13.12 -6.02
CA GLU A 579 -20.29 13.66 -5.15
C GLU A 579 -19.40 12.56 -4.53
N PRO A 580 -18.82 11.64 -5.33
CA PRO A 580 -18.05 10.49 -4.82
C PRO A 580 -16.79 10.90 -4.04
N GLU A 581 -16.25 12.10 -4.29
CA GLU A 581 -15.09 12.66 -3.59
C GLU A 581 -15.32 12.83 -2.09
N LYS A 582 -16.57 13.02 -1.64
CA LYS A 582 -16.88 13.16 -0.21
C LYS A 582 -16.66 11.86 0.55
N LEU A 583 -17.06 10.72 -0.04
CA LEU A 583 -16.77 9.41 0.52
C LEU A 583 -15.27 9.10 0.47
N LEU A 584 -14.56 9.53 -0.58
CA LEU A 584 -13.11 9.40 -0.65
C LEU A 584 -12.41 10.17 0.47
N VAL A 585 -12.86 11.38 0.79
CA VAL A 585 -12.32 12.18 1.91
C VAL A 585 -12.55 11.46 3.25
N PHE A 586 -13.74 10.90 3.46
CA PHE A 586 -14.03 10.10 4.66
C PHE A 586 -13.05 8.93 4.81
N LEU A 587 -12.80 8.17 3.75
CA LEU A 587 -11.87 7.03 3.74
C LEU A 587 -10.40 7.45 3.90
N VAL A 588 -9.97 8.54 3.28
CA VAL A 588 -8.56 8.98 3.42
C VAL A 588 -8.32 9.57 4.80
N GLN A 589 -9.31 10.27 5.36
CA GLN A 589 -9.21 10.84 6.71
C GLN A 589 -8.94 9.76 7.76
N GLY A 590 -9.74 8.70 7.85
CA GLY A 590 -9.44 7.73 8.89
C GLY A 590 -8.38 6.71 8.48
N ALA A 591 -7.98 6.60 7.19
CA ALA A 591 -6.72 5.92 6.85
C ALA A 591 -5.54 6.61 7.52
N LYS A 592 -5.48 7.95 7.44
CA LYS A 592 -4.51 8.77 8.18
C LYS A 592 -4.62 8.53 9.70
N ASP A 593 -5.83 8.48 10.24
CA ASP A 593 -6.05 8.20 11.67
C ASP A 593 -5.64 6.77 12.06
N TRP A 594 -5.80 5.79 11.16
CA TRP A 594 -5.36 4.41 11.34
C TRP A 594 -3.82 4.34 11.43
N TYR A 595 -3.10 5.00 10.52
CA TYR A 595 -1.63 5.10 10.61
C TYR A 595 -1.19 5.80 11.91
N ALA A 596 -1.85 6.89 12.29
CA ALA A 596 -1.55 7.63 13.53
C ALA A 596 -1.84 6.81 14.79
N SER A 597 -2.80 5.89 14.76
CA SER A 597 -3.18 5.02 15.88
C SER A 597 -2.37 3.72 15.97
N SER A 598 -1.18 3.68 15.36
CA SER A 598 -0.34 2.47 15.28
C SER A 598 -1.07 1.27 14.67
N LYS A 599 -1.89 1.52 13.64
CA LYS A 599 -2.59 0.50 12.85
C LYS A 599 -3.60 -0.34 13.65
N ARG A 600 -4.16 0.21 14.73
CA ARG A 600 -5.17 -0.48 15.55
C ARG A 600 -6.58 -0.36 14.96
N LEU A 601 -7.34 -1.44 15.10
CA LEU A 601 -8.79 -1.42 14.92
C LEU A 601 -9.46 -0.91 16.20
N LEU A 602 -10.70 -0.44 16.05
CA LEU A 602 -11.55 -0.07 17.18
C LEU A 602 -12.30 -1.29 17.70
N ASP A 603 -12.71 -1.24 18.97
CA ASP A 603 -13.58 -2.25 19.54
C ASP A 603 -14.96 -2.22 18.88
N MET A 604 -15.59 -3.40 18.82
CA MET A 604 -16.93 -3.54 18.27
C MET A 604 -17.95 -2.72 19.09
N PRO A 605 -18.89 -2.00 18.45
CA PRO A 605 -19.94 -1.27 19.14
C PRO A 605 -20.80 -2.20 19.98
N GLU A 606 -21.39 -1.67 21.07
CA GLU A 606 -22.15 -2.50 22.00
C GLU A 606 -23.33 -3.23 21.36
N SER A 607 -24.04 -2.57 20.44
CA SER A 607 -25.13 -3.19 19.66
C SER A 607 -24.65 -4.41 18.86
N SER A 608 -23.49 -4.31 18.22
CA SER A 608 -22.88 -5.39 17.45
C SER A 608 -22.30 -6.49 18.35
N LYS A 609 -21.74 -6.15 19.51
CA LYS A 609 -21.28 -7.13 20.51
C LYS A 609 -22.44 -7.96 21.05
N ALA A 610 -23.53 -7.29 21.44
CA ALA A 610 -24.76 -7.94 21.90
C ALA A 610 -25.33 -8.87 20.81
N TYR A 611 -25.35 -8.41 19.56
CA TYR A 611 -25.77 -9.23 18.42
C TYR A 611 -24.86 -10.44 18.20
N MET A 612 -23.53 -10.27 18.29
CA MET A 612 -22.61 -11.40 18.14
C MET A 612 -22.77 -12.42 19.26
N GLN A 613 -23.10 -11.97 20.48
CA GLN A 613 -23.41 -12.85 21.60
C GLN A 613 -24.73 -13.60 21.40
N SER A 614 -25.79 -12.94 20.90
CA SER A 614 -27.06 -13.61 20.59
C SER A 614 -26.88 -14.62 19.46
N TRP A 615 -26.17 -14.25 18.40
CA TRP A 615 -25.83 -15.15 17.28
C TRP A 615 -25.02 -16.38 17.74
N GLU A 616 -24.11 -16.23 18.72
CA GLU A 616 -23.42 -17.37 19.33
C GLU A 616 -24.38 -18.27 20.14
N GLN A 617 -25.40 -17.69 20.79
CA GLN A 617 -26.35 -18.42 21.63
C GLN A 617 -27.47 -19.10 20.84
N GLU A 618 -27.99 -18.45 19.79
CA GLU A 618 -29.05 -18.95 18.91
C GLU A 618 -28.62 -20.19 18.12
N HIS A 619 -27.33 -20.32 17.81
CA HIS A 619 -26.75 -21.52 17.19
C HIS A 619 -25.99 -22.40 18.20
N ASP A 620 -26.48 -22.49 19.44
CA ASP A 620 -25.98 -23.44 20.44
C ASP A 620 -26.99 -24.60 20.59
N PRO A 621 -26.78 -25.73 19.88
CA PRO A 621 -27.69 -26.88 19.94
C PRO A 621 -27.95 -27.39 21.35
N PHE A 622 -26.98 -27.23 22.25
CA PHE A 622 -27.13 -27.63 23.65
C PHE A 622 -28.04 -26.65 24.42
N ALA A 623 -27.98 -25.36 24.12
CA ALA A 623 -28.91 -24.39 24.68
C ALA A 623 -30.35 -24.61 24.20
N ALA A 624 -30.52 -24.85 22.90
CA ALA A 624 -31.81 -25.17 22.29
C ALA A 624 -32.42 -26.45 22.90
N PHE A 625 -31.60 -27.49 23.07
CA PHE A 625 -31.99 -28.70 23.81
C PHE A 625 -32.47 -28.37 25.24
N LEU A 626 -31.69 -27.59 26.01
CA LEU A 626 -32.08 -27.25 27.39
C LEU A 626 -33.40 -26.47 27.45
N GLN A 627 -33.72 -25.66 26.44
CA GLN A 627 -34.99 -24.93 26.38
C GLN A 627 -36.19 -25.81 26.01
N GLN A 628 -35.99 -26.82 25.16
CA GLN A 628 -37.08 -27.62 24.57
C GLN A 628 -37.33 -28.93 25.32
N GLU A 629 -36.28 -29.56 25.84
CA GLU A 629 -36.32 -30.86 26.49
C GLU A 629 -36.28 -30.76 28.03
N GLY A 630 -36.32 -29.55 28.58
CA GLY A 630 -36.41 -29.36 30.02
C GLY A 630 -36.60 -27.91 30.46
N ARG A 631 -36.38 -27.66 31.76
CA ARG A 631 -36.48 -26.34 32.37
C ARG A 631 -35.43 -26.16 33.45
N MET A 632 -34.96 -24.93 33.62
CA MET A 632 -34.07 -24.59 34.72
C MET A 632 -34.78 -24.80 36.07
N ASN A 633 -34.19 -25.61 36.93
CA ASN A 633 -34.73 -25.92 38.25
C ASN A 633 -33.57 -26.21 39.22
N ILE A 634 -33.30 -25.28 40.13
CA ILE A 634 -32.25 -25.41 41.15
C ILE A 634 -32.48 -26.58 42.10
N LYS A 635 -33.72 -27.04 42.25
CA LYS A 635 -34.06 -28.22 43.06
C LYS A 635 -33.98 -29.52 42.27
N ALA A 636 -33.63 -29.49 40.98
CA ALA A 636 -33.52 -30.70 40.18
C ALA A 636 -32.07 -31.13 40.03
N PHE A 637 -31.87 -32.44 39.99
CA PHE A 637 -30.63 -33.11 39.66
C PHE A 637 -30.87 -34.08 38.51
N GLU A 638 -30.01 -33.98 37.49
CA GLU A 638 -29.97 -34.90 36.37
C GLU A 638 -28.60 -35.57 36.31
N SER A 639 -28.56 -36.90 36.22
CA SER A 639 -27.28 -37.60 36.10
C SER A 639 -26.57 -37.21 34.79
N THR A 640 -25.23 -37.23 34.80
CA THR A 640 -24.43 -36.96 33.59
C THR A 640 -24.87 -37.85 32.43
N ARG A 641 -25.14 -39.13 32.75
CA ARG A 641 -25.61 -40.10 31.77
C ARG A 641 -26.97 -39.75 31.21
N SER A 642 -27.96 -39.47 32.06
CA SER A 642 -29.33 -39.15 31.63
C SER A 642 -29.37 -37.89 30.78
N LEU A 643 -28.68 -36.83 31.20
CA LEU A 643 -28.66 -35.58 30.46
C LEU A 643 -27.90 -35.71 29.14
N MET A 644 -26.81 -36.48 29.10
CA MET A 644 -26.04 -36.72 27.88
C MET A 644 -26.75 -37.68 26.91
N GLU A 645 -27.45 -38.70 27.41
CA GLU A 645 -28.33 -39.57 26.61
C GLU A 645 -29.52 -38.78 26.05
N ALA A 646 -30.16 -37.93 26.86
CA ALA A 646 -31.25 -37.06 26.41
C ALA A 646 -30.80 -36.06 25.33
N TYR A 647 -29.63 -35.44 25.48
CA TYR A 647 -29.08 -34.54 24.46
C TYR A 647 -28.75 -35.28 23.15
N ASN A 648 -28.15 -36.47 23.23
CA ASN A 648 -27.74 -37.24 22.04
C ASN A 648 -28.87 -38.12 21.46
N ASN A 649 -30.06 -38.10 22.04
CA ASN A 649 -31.19 -38.90 21.57
C ASN A 649 -31.69 -38.34 20.22
N PRO A 650 -31.71 -39.15 19.14
CA PRO A 650 -32.14 -38.71 17.81
C PRO A 650 -33.54 -38.10 17.76
N ASP A 651 -34.43 -38.49 18.68
CA ASP A 651 -35.81 -37.97 18.70
C ASP A 651 -35.98 -36.69 19.53
N SER A 652 -34.97 -36.27 20.29
CA SER A 652 -35.00 -35.03 21.06
C SER A 652 -35.11 -33.81 20.15
N LEU A 653 -35.85 -32.79 20.55
CA LEU A 653 -36.01 -31.58 19.77
C LEU A 653 -34.86 -30.58 20.02
N VAL A 654 -34.28 -30.10 18.92
CA VAL A 654 -33.33 -28.97 18.89
C VAL A 654 -33.83 -28.01 17.81
N ASP A 655 -34.18 -26.79 18.21
CA ASP A 655 -34.80 -25.78 17.35
C ASP A 655 -36.07 -26.27 16.62
N GLY A 656 -36.85 -27.15 17.29
CA GLY A 656 -38.11 -27.66 16.75
C GLY A 656 -37.97 -28.79 15.71
N VAL A 657 -36.74 -29.28 15.50
CA VAL A 657 -36.41 -30.40 14.61
C VAL A 657 -35.80 -31.53 15.44
N ARG A 658 -36.04 -32.79 15.06
CA ARG A 658 -35.43 -33.95 15.72
C ARG A 658 -33.92 -33.90 15.59
N PHE A 659 -33.20 -34.12 16.69
CA PHE A 659 -31.75 -34.09 16.78
C PHE A 659 -31.09 -34.98 15.72
N GLY A 660 -31.67 -36.16 15.43
CA GLY A 660 -31.19 -37.09 14.40
C GLY A 660 -31.30 -36.57 12.96
N ASP A 661 -32.14 -35.56 12.73
CA ASP A 661 -32.31 -34.86 11.46
C ASP A 661 -31.50 -33.56 11.40
N THR A 662 -30.77 -33.22 12.47
CA THR A 662 -29.87 -32.06 12.55
C THR A 662 -28.40 -32.45 12.34
N ASP A 663 -27.57 -31.48 11.91
CA ASP A 663 -26.10 -31.61 11.87
C ASP A 663 -25.44 -31.29 13.24
N ALA A 664 -26.22 -31.24 14.32
CA ALA A 664 -25.74 -30.89 15.65
C ALA A 664 -24.70 -31.92 16.15
N PRO A 665 -23.55 -31.47 16.70
CA PRO A 665 -22.52 -32.39 17.15
C PRO A 665 -22.99 -33.15 18.40
N GLN A 666 -22.92 -34.48 18.33
CA GLN A 666 -23.06 -35.32 19.51
C GLN A 666 -21.93 -35.05 20.50
N ILE A 667 -22.29 -34.91 21.77
CA ILE A 667 -21.32 -34.76 22.85
C ILE A 667 -21.22 -36.12 23.55
N ARG A 668 -20.18 -36.88 23.21
CA ARG A 668 -19.89 -38.20 23.81
C ARG A 668 -18.76 -38.19 24.83
N ASN A 669 -18.14 -37.03 25.04
CA ASN A 669 -16.98 -36.87 25.92
C ASN A 669 -17.41 -36.11 27.17
N ASP A 670 -17.31 -36.75 28.33
CA ASP A 670 -17.69 -36.20 29.64
C ASP A 670 -17.05 -34.85 29.95
N ARG A 671 -15.81 -34.59 29.52
CA ARG A 671 -15.14 -33.30 29.72
C ARG A 671 -15.78 -32.19 28.88
N LYS A 672 -16.07 -32.48 27.61
CA LYS A 672 -16.76 -31.52 26.72
C LYS A 672 -18.20 -31.29 27.17
N PHE A 673 -18.85 -32.34 27.68
CA PHE A 673 -20.20 -32.25 28.24
C PHE A 673 -20.22 -31.38 29.51
N ALA A 674 -19.26 -31.58 30.41
CA ALA A 674 -19.10 -30.76 31.61
C ALA A 674 -18.83 -29.27 31.28
N GLU A 675 -18.02 -29.00 30.26
CA GLU A 675 -17.80 -27.63 29.77
C GLU A 675 -19.09 -27.00 29.22
N ALA A 676 -19.90 -27.76 28.46
CA ALA A 676 -21.19 -27.31 27.94
C ALA A 676 -22.20 -27.02 29.06
N CYS A 677 -22.38 -27.94 30.01
CA CYS A 677 -23.24 -27.76 31.19
C CYS A 677 -22.81 -26.54 32.02
N LYS A 678 -21.52 -26.41 32.30
CA LYS A 678 -20.97 -25.28 33.08
C LYS A 678 -21.21 -23.94 32.37
N LYS A 679 -21.04 -23.88 31.04
CA LYS A 679 -21.30 -22.66 30.24
C LYS A 679 -22.77 -22.22 30.32
N LYS A 680 -23.70 -23.14 30.60
CA LYS A 680 -25.14 -22.89 30.74
C LYS A 680 -25.61 -22.76 32.19
N GLY A 681 -24.70 -22.66 33.15
CA GLY A 681 -25.03 -22.39 34.55
C GLY A 681 -25.50 -23.62 35.33
N LEU A 682 -25.28 -24.83 34.82
CA LEU A 682 -25.49 -26.05 35.59
C LEU A 682 -24.30 -26.25 36.56
N GLU A 683 -24.59 -26.60 37.82
CA GLU A 683 -23.57 -26.84 38.83
C GLU A 683 -22.80 -28.15 38.55
N SER A 684 -21.51 -28.17 38.93
CA SER A 684 -20.52 -29.23 38.64
C SER A 684 -21.06 -30.67 38.68
N PRO A 685 -20.50 -31.59 37.86
CA PRO A 685 -20.88 -32.99 37.89
C PRO A 685 -20.48 -33.65 39.22
N ASP A 686 -21.41 -33.69 40.17
CA ASP A 686 -21.20 -34.17 41.53
C ASP A 686 -22.26 -35.20 41.93
N LYS A 687 -22.03 -35.90 43.06
CA LYS A 687 -23.01 -36.84 43.59
C LYS A 687 -24.18 -36.09 44.23
N PRO A 688 -25.42 -36.63 44.21
CA PRO A 688 -26.57 -36.04 44.92
C PRO A 688 -26.29 -35.71 46.40
N SER A 689 -25.46 -36.52 47.07
CA SER A 689 -25.04 -36.27 48.45
C SER A 689 -24.17 -35.02 48.63
N ALA A 690 -23.31 -34.71 47.66
CA ALA A 690 -22.47 -33.50 47.68
C ALA A 690 -23.29 -32.24 47.36
N LEU A 691 -24.39 -32.40 46.61
CA LEU A 691 -25.33 -31.35 46.25
C LEU A 691 -26.46 -31.17 47.30
N ARG A 692 -26.38 -31.87 48.44
CA ARG A 692 -27.26 -31.77 49.62
C ARG A 692 -28.72 -32.21 49.42
N PHE A 693 -28.99 -33.13 48.50
CA PHE A 693 -30.34 -33.69 48.34
C PHE A 693 -30.74 -34.63 49.49
N ALA A 694 -31.96 -34.47 50.02
CA ALA A 694 -32.46 -35.12 51.23
C ALA A 694 -32.60 -36.65 51.18
N ASN A 695 -32.46 -37.29 50.01
CA ASN A 695 -32.61 -38.75 49.84
C ASN A 695 -31.55 -39.33 48.88
N PRO A 696 -30.29 -39.55 49.33
CA PRO A 696 -29.15 -39.80 48.46
C PRO A 696 -28.92 -41.28 48.13
N GLY A 697 -29.98 -42.04 47.81
CA GLY A 697 -29.85 -43.43 47.35
C GLY A 697 -29.12 -43.57 45.99
N HIS A 698 -28.89 -42.45 45.30
CA HIS A 698 -28.19 -42.37 44.01
C HIS A 698 -26.71 -42.00 44.20
N MET A 699 -25.81 -42.86 43.71
CA MET A 699 -24.35 -42.65 43.76
C MET A 699 -23.75 -42.06 42.47
N VAL A 700 -24.59 -41.80 41.46
CA VAL A 700 -24.19 -41.36 40.11
C VAL A 700 -23.85 -39.86 40.13
N ARG A 701 -22.83 -39.44 39.39
CA ARG A 701 -22.49 -38.01 39.22
C ARG A 701 -23.45 -37.35 38.24
N GLY A 702 -23.75 -36.08 38.46
CA GLY A 702 -24.67 -35.32 37.62
C GLY A 702 -24.72 -33.86 37.99
N TYR A 703 -25.63 -33.14 37.36
CA TYR A 703 -25.69 -31.69 37.40
C TYR A 703 -26.93 -31.24 38.17
N ARG A 704 -26.78 -30.19 38.98
CA ARG A 704 -27.90 -29.47 39.60
C ARG A 704 -28.26 -28.26 38.76
N GLY A 705 -29.54 -27.89 38.76
CA GLY A 705 -30.01 -26.65 38.12
C GLY A 705 -30.87 -26.86 36.90
N PHE A 706 -31.11 -28.10 36.49
CA PHE A 706 -31.90 -28.41 35.30
C PHE A 706 -32.78 -29.64 35.54
N GLN A 707 -33.99 -29.63 34.99
CA GLN A 707 -34.96 -30.72 35.04
C GLN A 707 -35.38 -31.10 33.63
N LEU A 708 -35.22 -32.36 33.24
CA LEU A 708 -35.75 -32.87 31.98
C LEU A 708 -37.29 -32.89 32.00
N ASN A 709 -37.91 -32.60 30.85
CA ASN A 709 -39.36 -32.67 30.65
C ASN A 709 -39.87 -34.10 30.81
N THR A 710 -39.08 -35.07 30.34
CA THR A 710 -39.29 -36.50 30.56
C THR A 710 -38.27 -37.00 31.59
N PRO A 711 -38.59 -36.98 32.89
CA PRO A 711 -37.66 -37.40 33.93
C PRO A 711 -37.28 -38.88 33.76
N THR A 712 -35.99 -39.19 33.94
CA THR A 712 -35.48 -40.55 33.91
C THR A 712 -35.55 -41.17 35.32
N LYS A 713 -35.19 -42.46 35.43
CA LYS A 713 -35.05 -43.12 36.73
C LYS A 713 -33.95 -42.50 37.60
N GLU A 714 -33.05 -41.70 37.01
CA GLU A 714 -31.94 -41.05 37.70
C GLU A 714 -32.18 -39.56 37.97
N SER A 715 -33.32 -39.00 37.50
CA SER A 715 -33.74 -37.64 37.80
C SER A 715 -34.23 -37.53 39.25
N ILE A 716 -33.72 -36.54 39.99
CA ILE A 716 -34.08 -36.31 41.39
C ILE A 716 -34.61 -34.89 41.56
N LEU A 717 -35.68 -34.74 42.32
CA LEU A 717 -36.21 -33.44 42.73
C LEU A 717 -36.08 -33.30 44.25
N GLU A 718 -35.37 -32.28 44.71
CA GLU A 718 -35.33 -31.87 46.11
C GLU A 718 -36.73 -31.45 46.54
N ARG A 719 -37.23 -32.03 47.63
CA ARG A 719 -38.53 -31.65 48.20
C ARG A 719 -38.43 -30.24 48.80
#